data_AF-A0A9D9R6I4-F1
#
_entry.id   AF-A0A9D9R6I4-F1
#
_cell.length_a   1.000
_cell.length_b   1.000
_cell.length_c   1.000
_cell.angle_alpha   90.00
_cell.angle_beta   90.00
_cell.angle_gamma   90.00
#
_symmetry.space_group_name_H-M   'P 1'
#
loop_
_entity.id
_entity.type
_entity.pdbx_description
1 polymer ?
#
loop_
_entity_poly.entity_id
_entity_poly.type
_entity_poly.pdbx_seq_one_letter_code
_entity_poly.pdbx_strand_id
1 'polypeptide(L)'
;MKKIQYILLASLAIGAGASAASLPEEAAAMAEQFLSQKMGGKTADGGSLTAAVMSTSDKAVKKTKSLKKAEFYAYNAPQGGFVLMSANGDDLRVMGYSTDAGLSFDNMPEALQEWMVAYKAATASSDFSNSYPTPTVAPVAPLLKTKWGQGAPFNRKCPKYNGNPMLTGCTATAMAQILNYYKSNSKGYDVLEYVNEGVGNKEISVDFTKISYDWANMLDVYEDGSYTDAQADAVAQLMYEAGVSCKAKYDVTWSGSGATSAAIPYVGFNRYYDYNCEIWVREYVPTKLWMTVIQEELTAGRPILYSGYNGASGHAFVIDGIDAENNVHINWGWSGDADGYYDVTYCKAPDETRGYYCQQQMLVGLRPRTAADAPYAEGIKLIGFNQGNSYGTVTTNYYESDKSYTFTIGLMQNGVTKYIRKDYELDKLGCYPYMNSGKEYGDWTDAAGNENPTFADGDYELTLYYKERDTENPWTALPAREGMRTIMNLNGGEWTCTAPMLEKYSVQSGKILSIEPAAELIGKAPLYLTVAVQDDSHRLPGVKRALGFTFTDTETGAVYEAGGSIYTFDGYYSDLLEQKTFCISATNEKGFMLPGGTYKVRVENDNSREYTYAEEFQIDVKPAVDYPILDSAKDLYSEKSTTYYWGSKVWLWNRAARNSVNKMDGNVNMSVYAKSVETGEEVRLCTFADVPVPSDDKYYFYVPNSLYPLEGAYELSMRYATLDGERGLLNPDAERQIITILPTEYADIPKIAATETQLPNSEYLPKGEQQTLNVPMTNTATADFKGAVKASFYCEKSGKYIEVEIPDVTIKAGESATVAVPVTFPENGVYTMQMNATSQQPVGAEKVGTTYVTAPNGSPLGYRIGVGESSVSAVKGVSLRVYPNPATESFRILGLEETSGVTVMSATGAVVVSTTADKDQSIDVSGLPTGVYFVKAGQNVLKFVKR
;
A
#
# COMPACT_ATOMS: atom_id res chain seq x y z
N MET A 1 -14.21 40.47 11.07
CA MET A 1 -12.88 39.94 11.43
C MET A 1 -12.91 38.43 11.24
N LYS A 2 -12.60 37.97 10.01
CA LYS A 2 -12.51 36.55 9.64
C LYS A 2 -11.01 36.22 9.56
N LYS A 3 -10.54 35.24 10.34
CA LYS A 3 -9.18 34.70 10.25
C LYS A 3 -9.16 33.71 9.09
N ILE A 4 -8.32 33.99 8.09
CA ILE A 4 -8.06 33.16 6.92
C ILE A 4 -7.15 32.01 7.37
N GLN A 5 -7.62 30.76 7.20
CA GLN A 5 -6.82 29.55 7.32
C GLN A 5 -5.93 29.44 6.08
N TYR A 6 -4.61 29.41 6.28
CA TYR A 6 -3.65 29.17 5.22
C TYR A 6 -3.54 27.66 4.98
N ILE A 7 -4.17 27.20 3.89
CA ILE A 7 -3.91 25.90 3.30
C ILE A 7 -2.68 26.09 2.39
N LEU A 8 -1.56 25.46 2.71
CA LEU A 8 -0.37 25.48 1.85
C LEU A 8 -0.54 24.44 0.73
N LEU A 9 -1.44 24.74 -0.21
CA LEU A 9 -1.49 24.08 -1.51
C LEU A 9 -0.61 24.89 -2.45
N ALA A 10 0.62 24.45 -2.67
CA ALA A 10 1.50 25.04 -3.68
C ALA A 10 1.04 24.59 -5.08
N SER A 11 -0.07 25.13 -5.57
CA SER A 11 -0.42 25.03 -6.99
C SER A 11 0.39 26.08 -7.77
N LEU A 12 1.48 25.65 -8.41
CA LEU A 12 2.23 26.44 -9.39
C LEU A 12 1.39 26.63 -10.66
N ALA A 13 0.66 27.73 -10.75
CA ALA A 13 0.15 28.22 -12.03
C ALA A 13 1.29 28.96 -12.75
N ILE A 14 2.09 28.25 -13.55
CA ILE A 14 3.06 28.88 -14.45
C ILE A 14 2.31 29.33 -15.71
N GLY A 15 2.28 30.64 -15.94
CA GLY A 15 1.81 31.22 -17.20
C GLY A 15 2.62 30.67 -18.38
N ALA A 16 1.91 30.35 -19.46
CA ALA A 16 2.47 29.79 -20.69
C ALA A 16 3.69 30.61 -21.18
N GLY A 17 4.90 30.02 -21.09
CA GLY A 17 6.11 30.65 -21.62
C GLY A 17 7.47 30.19 -21.08
N ALA A 18 7.55 29.27 -20.11
CA ALA A 18 8.82 28.69 -19.65
C ALA A 18 8.84 27.18 -19.88
N SER A 19 9.96 26.63 -20.35
CA SER A 19 10.21 25.18 -20.40
C SER A 19 9.94 24.57 -19.02
N ALA A 20 9.14 23.51 -18.95
CA ALA A 20 8.90 22.79 -17.69
C ALA A 20 10.25 22.41 -17.06
N ALA A 21 10.50 22.88 -15.83
CA ALA A 21 11.71 22.57 -15.09
C ALA A 21 11.77 21.06 -14.82
N SER A 22 12.98 20.52 -14.72
CA SER A 22 13.13 19.12 -14.31
C SER A 22 12.87 18.97 -12.79
N LEU A 23 12.34 17.84 -12.34
CA LEU A 23 12.04 17.58 -10.92
C LEU A 23 13.20 17.94 -9.95
N PRO A 24 14.50 17.71 -10.26
CA PRO A 24 15.59 18.16 -9.40
C PRO A 24 15.75 19.69 -9.30
N GLU A 25 15.42 20.44 -10.35
CA GLU A 25 15.44 21.91 -10.34
C GLU A 25 14.27 22.45 -9.49
N GLU A 26 13.11 21.80 -9.57
CA GLU A 26 11.95 22.10 -8.72
C GLU A 26 12.24 21.83 -7.24
N ALA A 27 12.87 20.69 -6.93
CA ALA A 27 13.27 20.37 -5.55
C ALA A 27 14.29 21.36 -4.99
N ALA A 28 15.27 21.80 -5.81
CA ALA A 28 16.24 22.81 -5.39
C ALA A 28 15.56 24.17 -5.12
N ALA A 29 14.67 24.60 -6.01
CA ALA A 29 13.93 25.86 -5.83
C ALA A 29 13.02 25.80 -4.59
N MET A 30 12.33 24.67 -4.37
CA MET A 30 11.53 24.44 -3.17
C MET A 30 12.38 24.48 -1.91
N ALA A 31 13.56 23.85 -1.92
CA ALA A 31 14.48 23.85 -0.78
C ALA A 31 14.96 25.27 -0.43
N GLU A 32 15.38 26.05 -1.42
CA GLU A 32 15.83 27.43 -1.23
C GLU A 32 14.71 28.31 -0.65
N GLN A 33 13.51 28.21 -1.22
CA GLN A 33 12.35 28.98 -0.77
C GLN A 33 11.95 28.59 0.67
N PHE A 34 11.89 27.29 0.94
CA PHE A 34 11.48 26.76 2.23
C PHE A 34 12.45 27.18 3.35
N LEU A 35 13.76 27.00 3.13
CA LEU A 35 14.79 27.41 4.09
C LEU A 35 14.81 28.93 4.28
N SER A 36 14.67 29.71 3.21
CA SER A 36 14.60 31.17 3.31
C SER A 36 13.41 31.63 4.15
N GLN A 37 12.26 30.96 4.04
CA GLN A 37 11.08 31.24 4.85
C GLN A 37 11.31 30.89 6.32
N LYS A 38 11.82 29.69 6.61
CA LYS A 38 12.06 29.22 7.99
C LYS A 38 13.18 30.00 8.70
N MET A 39 14.17 30.52 7.96
CA MET A 39 15.26 31.35 8.51
C MET A 39 14.95 32.87 8.56
N GLY A 40 13.69 33.28 8.31
CA GLY A 40 13.27 34.68 8.46
C GLY A 40 13.77 35.63 7.37
N GLY A 41 13.89 35.16 6.12
CA GLY A 41 14.21 35.99 4.95
C GLY A 41 15.69 36.33 4.77
N LYS A 42 16.59 35.76 5.58
CA LYS A 42 18.01 35.74 5.25
C LYS A 42 18.20 34.75 4.10
N THR A 43 18.43 35.27 2.89
CA THR A 43 18.95 34.46 1.79
C THR A 43 20.17 33.70 2.28
N ALA A 44 20.25 32.39 2.02
CA ALA A 44 21.50 31.67 2.15
C ALA A 44 22.56 32.46 1.38
N ASP A 45 23.50 33.09 2.10
CA ASP A 45 24.46 34.01 1.51
C ASP A 45 25.35 33.23 0.54
N GLY A 46 25.02 33.27 -0.76
CA GLY A 46 25.89 32.99 -1.90
C GLY A 46 26.57 31.61 -1.98
N GLY A 47 26.31 30.67 -1.08
CA GLY A 47 26.84 29.31 -1.14
C GLY A 47 25.82 28.35 -1.75
N SER A 48 26.27 27.54 -2.71
CA SER A 48 25.43 26.51 -3.33
C SER A 48 24.97 25.49 -2.29
N LEU A 49 23.67 25.21 -2.22
CA LEU A 49 23.15 24.07 -1.47
C LEU A 49 23.86 22.80 -1.95
N THR A 50 24.38 21.99 -1.02
CA THR A 50 24.93 20.68 -1.39
C THR A 50 23.79 19.69 -1.53
N ALA A 51 23.46 19.32 -2.77
CA ALA A 51 22.41 18.37 -3.09
C ALA A 51 22.94 16.93 -2.97
N ALA A 52 22.22 16.07 -2.26
CA ALA A 52 22.36 14.63 -2.40
C ALA A 52 21.05 14.02 -2.85
N VAL A 53 21.19 13.04 -3.74
CA VAL A 53 20.08 12.27 -4.30
C VAL A 53 20.20 10.86 -3.77
N MET A 54 19.08 10.32 -3.29
CA MET A 54 19.06 8.98 -2.70
C MET A 54 17.96 8.12 -3.33
N SER A 55 18.23 6.81 -3.41
CA SER A 55 17.25 5.79 -3.81
C SER A 55 17.22 4.68 -2.77
N THR A 56 16.06 4.07 -2.57
CA THR A 56 15.88 2.87 -1.74
C THR A 56 16.31 1.62 -2.50
N SER A 57 16.98 0.72 -1.79
CA SER A 57 17.12 -0.70 -2.18
C SER A 57 16.89 -1.51 -0.92
N ASP A 58 16.04 -2.55 -0.98
CA ASP A 58 15.64 -3.45 0.11
C ASP A 58 16.36 -3.20 1.46
N LYS A 59 15.83 -2.21 2.21
CA LYS A 59 16.21 -1.81 3.59
C LYS A 59 17.36 -0.81 3.81
N ALA A 60 17.85 -0.11 2.79
CA ALA A 60 18.85 0.96 2.97
C ALA A 60 18.67 2.15 2.01
N VAL A 61 19.01 3.36 2.50
CA VAL A 61 19.09 4.59 1.71
C VAL A 61 20.51 4.72 1.15
N LYS A 62 20.68 4.73 -0.18
CA LYS A 62 22.00 4.89 -0.81
C LYS A 62 22.08 6.18 -1.61
N LYS A 63 23.21 6.88 -1.51
CA LYS A 63 23.57 7.96 -2.44
C LYS A 63 23.58 7.42 -3.88
N THR A 64 22.92 8.12 -4.78
CA THR A 64 22.95 7.82 -6.22
C THR A 64 23.45 9.02 -7.01
N LYS A 65 24.17 8.77 -8.10
CA LYS A 65 24.55 9.81 -9.08
C LYS A 65 23.45 10.07 -10.12
N SER A 66 22.35 9.30 -10.09
CA SER A 66 21.27 9.36 -11.09
C SER A 66 20.08 10.20 -10.61
N LEU A 67 19.99 11.43 -11.12
CA LEU A 67 18.90 12.38 -10.81
C LEU A 67 17.51 11.91 -11.29
N LYS A 68 17.43 11.03 -12.30
CA LYS A 68 16.16 10.49 -12.85
C LYS A 68 15.61 9.27 -12.09
N LYS A 69 16.33 8.76 -11.09
CA LYS A 69 15.91 7.63 -10.22
C LYS A 69 15.91 8.03 -8.74
N ALA A 70 15.89 9.33 -8.47
CA ALA A 70 15.87 9.92 -7.15
C ALA A 70 14.52 9.65 -6.46
N GLU A 71 14.55 9.14 -5.24
CA GLU A 71 13.34 9.03 -4.40
C GLU A 71 13.35 10.04 -3.25
N PHE A 72 14.53 10.55 -2.90
CA PHE A 72 14.71 11.61 -1.93
C PHE A 72 15.70 12.66 -2.41
N TYR A 73 15.45 13.89 -1.97
CA TYR A 73 16.30 15.04 -2.18
C TYR A 73 16.61 15.67 -0.83
N ALA A 74 17.87 15.93 -0.54
CA ALA A 74 18.22 16.73 0.61
C ALA A 74 19.29 17.76 0.28
N TYR A 75 19.17 18.90 0.95
CA TYR A 75 19.96 20.08 0.70
C TYR A 75 20.45 20.66 2.03
N ASN A 76 21.77 20.76 2.20
CA ASN A 76 22.37 21.46 3.32
C ASN A 76 22.64 22.92 2.96
N ALA A 77 22.29 23.83 3.87
CA ALA A 77 22.65 25.23 3.82
C ALA A 77 24.12 25.43 4.27
N PRO A 78 24.91 26.26 3.56
CA PRO A 78 26.31 26.50 3.89
C PRO A 78 26.56 27.00 5.32
N GLN A 79 25.61 27.77 5.86
CA GLN A 79 25.67 28.36 7.20
C GLN A 79 25.14 27.44 8.31
N GLY A 80 24.79 26.19 8.00
CA GLY A 80 24.01 25.31 8.88
C GLY A 80 22.52 25.36 8.54
N GLY A 81 21.85 24.22 8.72
CA GLY A 81 20.47 23.97 8.31
C GLY A 81 20.39 22.98 7.14
N PHE A 82 19.27 22.27 7.06
CA PHE A 82 18.98 21.37 5.94
C PHE A 82 17.49 21.30 5.65
N VAL A 83 17.13 20.81 4.46
CA VAL A 83 15.79 20.36 4.14
C VAL A 83 15.87 19.00 3.45
N LEU A 84 15.03 18.07 3.90
CA LEU A 84 14.91 16.71 3.39
C LEU A 84 13.52 16.53 2.80
N MET A 85 13.46 16.03 1.57
CA MET A 85 12.24 15.84 0.80
C MET A 85 12.15 14.44 0.21
N SER A 86 10.92 13.91 0.13
CA SER A 86 10.57 12.72 -0.65
C SER A 86 9.97 13.12 -1.99
N ALA A 87 10.23 12.32 -3.03
CA ALA A 87 9.61 12.46 -4.34
C ALA A 87 8.80 11.22 -4.71
N ASN A 88 7.56 11.39 -5.19
CA ASN A 88 6.75 10.32 -5.76
C ASN A 88 6.21 10.71 -7.13
N GLY A 89 6.81 10.19 -8.21
CA GLY A 89 6.58 10.75 -9.55
C GLY A 89 7.04 12.20 -9.57
N ASP A 90 6.13 13.12 -9.90
CA ASP A 90 6.39 14.56 -9.93
C ASP A 90 5.96 15.28 -8.61
N ASP A 91 5.50 14.56 -7.59
CA ASP A 91 5.09 15.12 -6.29
C ASP A 91 6.25 15.20 -5.30
N LEU A 92 6.60 16.41 -4.84
CA LEU A 92 7.69 16.70 -3.90
C LEU A 92 7.15 17.16 -2.55
N ARG A 93 7.62 16.54 -1.47
CA ARG A 93 7.16 16.84 -0.10
C ARG A 93 8.30 16.96 0.89
N VAL A 94 8.26 17.98 1.75
CA VAL A 94 9.21 18.16 2.85
C VAL A 94 8.89 17.18 3.98
N MET A 95 9.88 16.36 4.32
CA MET A 95 9.82 15.35 5.38
C MET A 95 10.36 15.86 6.71
N GLY A 96 11.38 16.70 6.62
CA GLY A 96 12.04 17.27 7.79
C GLY A 96 13.02 18.36 7.39
N TYR A 97 13.34 19.21 8.35
CA TYR A 97 14.24 20.33 8.12
C TYR A 97 14.94 20.75 9.41
N SER A 98 16.03 21.49 9.27
CA SER A 98 16.69 22.19 10.37
C SER A 98 17.13 23.57 9.92
N THR A 99 17.21 24.51 10.85
CA THR A 99 17.72 25.87 10.60
C THR A 99 19.17 26.06 11.03
N ASP A 100 19.76 25.07 11.71
CA ASP A 100 21.12 25.16 12.27
C ASP A 100 21.94 23.88 12.09
N ALA A 101 21.33 22.69 12.20
CA ALA A 101 22.04 21.43 12.04
C ALA A 101 22.33 21.11 10.57
N GLY A 102 23.42 20.37 10.32
CA GLY A 102 23.66 19.74 9.03
C GLY A 102 23.04 18.35 8.95
N LEU A 103 23.02 17.79 7.75
CA LEU A 103 22.66 16.40 7.47
C LEU A 103 23.83 15.70 6.78
N SER A 104 24.51 14.80 7.49
CA SER A 104 25.50 13.92 6.88
C SER A 104 24.85 12.78 6.15
N PHE A 105 25.10 12.72 4.84
CA PHE A 105 24.60 11.62 4.01
C PHE A 105 25.41 10.34 4.12
N ASP A 106 26.66 10.40 4.62
CA ASP A 106 27.51 9.22 4.80
C ASP A 106 27.37 8.63 6.21
N ASN A 107 26.86 9.40 7.17
CA ASN A 107 26.75 9.03 8.57
C ASN A 107 25.35 9.34 9.16
N MET A 108 24.33 9.31 8.31
CA MET A 108 22.95 9.62 8.69
C MET A 108 22.47 8.72 9.84
N PRO A 109 21.72 9.25 10.83
CA PRO A 109 21.17 8.42 11.89
C PRO A 109 20.38 7.23 11.33
N GLU A 110 20.63 6.03 11.85
CA GLU A 110 19.96 4.81 11.38
C GLU A 110 18.42 4.94 11.47
N ALA A 111 17.93 5.52 12.56
CA ALA A 111 16.51 5.84 12.76
C ALA A 111 15.93 6.72 11.65
N LEU A 112 16.67 7.73 11.20
CA LEU A 112 16.24 8.62 10.12
C LEU A 112 16.24 7.88 8.78
N GLN A 113 17.24 7.03 8.51
CA GLN A 113 17.26 6.21 7.28
C GLN A 113 16.03 5.30 7.20
N GLU A 114 15.68 4.64 8.30
CA GLU A 114 14.50 3.79 8.38
C GLU A 114 13.21 4.58 8.23
N TRP A 115 13.13 5.73 8.91
CA TRP A 115 11.98 6.63 8.80
C TRP A 115 11.87 7.19 7.38
N MET A 116 12.97 7.38 6.65
CA MET A 116 12.93 7.81 5.26
C MET A 116 12.31 6.74 4.35
N VAL A 117 12.79 5.50 4.43
CA VAL A 117 12.17 4.36 3.75
C VAL A 117 10.68 4.32 4.10
N ALA A 118 10.37 4.61 5.36
CA ALA A 118 9.02 4.65 5.86
C ALA A 118 8.11 5.68 5.25
N TYR A 119 8.61 6.90 5.19
CA TYR A 119 7.95 7.99 4.51
C TYR A 119 7.68 7.63 3.05
N LYS A 120 8.66 7.06 2.35
CA LYS A 120 8.54 6.78 0.92
C LYS A 120 7.40 5.84 0.57
N ALA A 121 7.30 4.61 1.10
CA ALA A 121 6.22 3.77 0.56
C ALA A 121 4.81 4.16 1.02
N ALA A 122 4.64 4.99 2.05
CA ALA A 122 3.32 5.55 2.29
C ALA A 122 3.03 6.78 1.39
N THR A 123 4.04 7.52 0.88
CA THR A 123 3.85 8.55 -0.17
C THR A 123 3.56 7.90 -1.52
N ALA A 124 4.00 6.65 -1.71
CA ALA A 124 3.67 5.83 -2.89
C ALA A 124 2.25 5.27 -2.86
N SER A 125 1.58 5.27 -1.70
CA SER A 125 0.15 4.97 -1.62
C SER A 125 -0.65 6.20 -2.06
N SER A 126 -1.75 6.00 -2.80
CA SER A 126 -2.68 7.05 -3.25
C SER A 126 -3.32 7.87 -2.11
N ASP A 127 -3.04 7.50 -0.86
CA ASP A 127 -3.83 7.83 0.32
C ASP A 127 -3.15 8.90 1.18
N PHE A 128 -2.25 9.68 0.58
CA PHE A 128 -1.48 10.71 1.26
C PHE A 128 -2.28 12.02 1.39
N SER A 129 -2.72 12.33 2.59
CA SER A 129 -3.32 13.62 2.98
C SER A 129 -2.62 14.15 4.23
N ASN A 130 -1.91 15.28 4.10
CA ASN A 130 -1.36 16.03 5.22
C ASN A 130 -2.40 17.02 5.73
N SER A 131 -3.47 16.55 6.37
CA SER A 131 -4.22 17.41 7.28
C SER A 131 -3.79 17.12 8.70
N TYR A 132 -3.06 18.10 9.21
CA TYR A 132 -2.55 18.09 10.57
C TYR A 132 -3.71 18.38 11.54
N PRO A 133 -3.72 17.77 12.74
CA PRO A 133 -4.46 18.37 13.84
C PRO A 133 -3.99 19.82 13.95
N THR A 134 -4.91 20.78 13.97
CA THR A 134 -4.54 22.20 14.07
C THR A 134 -3.70 22.40 15.34
N PRO A 135 -2.54 23.10 15.27
CA PRO A 135 -1.78 23.44 16.47
C PRO A 135 -2.68 24.10 17.51
N THR A 136 -2.72 23.55 18.71
CA THR A 136 -3.54 24.06 19.82
C THR A 136 -2.71 24.89 20.80
N VAL A 137 -1.39 24.82 20.69
CA VAL A 137 -0.41 25.52 21.53
C VAL A 137 0.53 26.38 20.68
N ALA A 138 1.24 27.31 21.34
CA ALA A 138 2.31 28.07 20.70
C ALA A 138 3.53 27.17 20.42
N PRO A 139 4.33 27.45 19.38
CA PRO A 139 5.57 26.72 19.12
C PRO A 139 6.52 26.71 20.33
N VAL A 140 7.20 25.59 20.53
CA VAL A 140 8.20 25.40 21.59
C VAL A 140 9.56 25.17 20.94
N ALA A 141 10.52 26.06 21.21
CA ALA A 141 11.89 25.89 20.76
C ALA A 141 12.54 24.65 21.42
N PRO A 142 13.57 24.05 20.82
CA PRO A 142 14.25 22.87 21.38
C PRO A 142 14.67 23.09 22.84
N LEU A 143 14.23 22.19 23.73
CA LEU A 143 14.48 22.27 25.17
C LEU A 143 15.89 21.79 25.52
N LEU A 144 16.41 20.78 24.81
CA LEU A 144 17.74 20.26 25.03
C LEU A 144 18.78 21.15 24.34
N LYS A 145 19.91 21.32 25.02
CA LYS A 145 21.11 21.96 24.44
C LYS A 145 22.17 20.94 24.03
N THR A 146 22.07 19.74 24.58
CA THR A 146 23.03 18.67 24.34
C THR A 146 22.95 18.17 22.91
N LYS A 147 24.11 17.99 22.27
CA LYS A 147 24.24 17.33 20.98
C LYS A 147 25.12 16.09 21.19
N TRP A 148 24.59 15.12 21.95
CA TRP A 148 25.36 13.94 22.37
C TRP A 148 25.25 12.78 21.37
N GLY A 149 26.23 11.88 21.38
CA GLY A 149 26.34 10.73 20.50
C GLY A 149 26.47 9.41 21.28
N GLN A 150 26.73 8.32 20.54
CA GLN A 150 26.92 6.99 21.12
C GLN A 150 28.37 6.51 21.16
N GLY A 151 29.26 7.14 20.37
CA GLY A 151 30.68 6.81 20.28
C GLY A 151 31.52 7.50 21.35
N ALA A 152 32.82 7.65 21.09
CA ALA A 152 33.68 8.43 21.97
C ALA A 152 33.25 9.92 21.99
N PRO A 153 33.36 10.63 23.12
CA PRO A 153 33.82 10.14 24.44
C PRO A 153 32.71 9.46 25.27
N PHE A 154 31.46 9.52 24.83
CA PHE A 154 30.26 9.06 25.55
C PHE A 154 30.34 7.60 26.02
N ASN A 155 30.98 6.74 25.23
CA ASN A 155 31.05 5.31 25.53
C ASN A 155 32.28 4.86 26.35
N ARG A 156 33.12 5.78 26.82
CA ARG A 156 34.42 5.46 27.45
C ARG A 156 34.32 4.50 28.64
N LYS A 157 33.22 4.54 29.40
CA LYS A 157 32.94 3.68 30.56
C LYS A 157 32.13 2.42 30.22
N CYS A 158 31.65 2.29 28.98
CA CYS A 158 30.94 1.10 28.52
C CYS A 158 31.86 -0.12 28.48
N PRO A 159 31.31 -1.35 28.54
CA PRO A 159 32.09 -2.57 28.41
C PRO A 159 32.95 -2.58 27.14
N LYS A 160 34.18 -3.08 27.28
CA LYS A 160 35.15 -3.16 26.16
C LYS A 160 35.14 -4.54 25.51
N TYR A 161 35.22 -4.57 24.17
CA TYR A 161 35.55 -5.74 23.36
C TYR A 161 36.87 -5.52 22.63
N ASN A 162 37.80 -6.48 22.72
CA ASN A 162 39.15 -6.37 22.14
C ASN A 162 39.86 -5.02 22.44
N GLY A 163 39.65 -4.49 23.64
CA GLY A 163 40.24 -3.21 24.08
C GLY A 163 39.45 -1.95 23.68
N ASN A 164 38.48 -2.06 22.77
CA ASN A 164 37.65 -0.94 22.32
C ASN A 164 36.33 -0.86 23.11
N PRO A 165 35.90 0.33 23.56
CA PRO A 165 34.60 0.49 24.18
C PRO A 165 33.46 0.21 23.17
N MET A 166 32.47 -0.56 23.59
CA MET A 166 31.21 -0.75 22.84
C MET A 166 30.39 0.54 22.85
N LEU A 167 29.39 0.68 21.97
CA LEU A 167 28.54 1.87 21.92
C LEU A 167 27.60 1.96 23.14
N THR A 168 27.20 3.18 23.51
CA THR A 168 26.25 3.41 24.63
C THR A 168 24.85 2.84 24.35
N GLY A 169 24.41 2.90 23.09
CA GLY A 169 23.04 2.55 22.68
C GLY A 169 22.11 3.78 22.64
N CYS A 170 21.23 3.83 21.64
CA CYS A 170 20.34 4.98 21.39
C CYS A 170 19.44 5.31 22.59
N THR A 171 18.84 4.31 23.24
CA THR A 171 18.01 4.49 24.45
C THR A 171 18.80 5.12 25.60
N ALA A 172 20.05 4.70 25.82
CA ALA A 172 20.90 5.24 26.87
C ALA A 172 21.26 6.70 26.59
N THR A 173 21.60 7.02 25.34
CA THR A 173 21.90 8.39 24.91
C THR A 173 20.68 9.31 25.02
N ALA A 174 19.50 8.89 24.55
CA ALA A 174 18.26 9.65 24.71
C ALA A 174 17.93 9.90 26.19
N MET A 175 18.00 8.86 27.03
CA MET A 175 17.78 8.96 28.46
C MET A 175 18.79 9.90 29.15
N ALA A 176 20.08 9.77 28.86
CA ALA A 176 21.14 10.59 29.45
C ALA A 176 20.96 12.08 29.12
N GLN A 177 20.54 12.42 27.89
CA GLN A 177 20.27 13.81 27.53
C GLN A 177 19.10 14.40 28.34
N ILE A 178 18.03 13.63 28.58
CA ILE A 178 16.90 14.06 29.44
C ILE A 178 17.33 14.19 30.90
N LEU A 179 18.14 13.25 31.42
CA LEU A 179 18.70 13.35 32.78
C LEU A 179 19.56 14.61 32.95
N ASN A 180 20.38 14.95 31.94
CA ASN A 180 21.19 16.17 31.95
C ASN A 180 20.36 17.45 31.76
N TYR A 181 19.20 17.40 31.11
CA TYR A 181 18.29 18.54 31.05
C TYR A 181 17.80 18.93 32.46
N TYR A 182 17.43 17.94 33.28
CA TYR A 182 16.97 18.17 34.65
C TYR A 182 18.08 18.36 35.68
N LYS A 183 19.27 17.78 35.45
CA LYS A 183 20.41 17.78 36.38
C LYS A 183 20.02 17.36 37.80
N SER A 184 19.12 16.38 37.90
CA SER A 184 18.56 15.97 39.18
C SER A 184 19.53 15.08 39.96
N ASN A 185 19.59 15.30 41.27
CA ASN A 185 20.30 14.42 42.20
C ASN A 185 19.39 13.34 42.81
N SER A 186 18.20 13.14 42.23
CA SER A 186 17.30 12.04 42.58
C SER A 186 18.04 10.71 42.42
N LYS A 187 17.90 9.85 43.42
CA LYS A 187 18.56 8.55 43.47
C LYS A 187 17.52 7.46 43.31
N GLY A 188 17.92 6.38 42.66
CA GLY A 188 17.09 5.20 42.54
C GLY A 188 16.89 4.48 43.87
N TYR A 189 16.06 3.45 43.82
CA TYR A 189 15.65 2.71 45.01
C TYR A 189 16.44 1.42 45.24
N ASP A 190 17.36 1.06 44.33
CA ASP A 190 17.92 -0.30 44.31
C ASP A 190 19.32 -0.39 43.66
N VAL A 191 19.96 -1.55 43.87
CA VAL A 191 21.13 -1.99 43.11
C VAL A 191 20.64 -2.83 41.92
N LEU A 192 21.18 -2.58 40.73
CA LEU A 192 20.86 -3.39 39.56
C LEU A 192 22.07 -4.22 39.15
N GLU A 193 21.88 -5.53 39.16
CA GLU A 193 22.90 -6.51 38.78
C GLU A 193 22.37 -7.43 37.68
N TYR A 194 23.16 -7.64 36.63
CA TYR A 194 22.85 -8.61 35.58
C TYR A 194 24.11 -9.01 34.80
N VAL A 195 24.01 -10.11 34.06
CA VAL A 195 25.05 -10.51 33.11
C VAL A 195 24.73 -9.89 31.76
N ASN A 196 25.68 -9.16 31.17
CA ASN A 196 25.56 -8.69 29.80
C ASN A 196 25.57 -9.88 28.83
N GLU A 197 24.39 -10.29 28.37
CA GLU A 197 24.19 -11.40 27.41
C GLU A 197 24.67 -11.08 25.98
N GLY A 198 25.28 -9.90 25.76
CA GLY A 198 26.02 -9.57 24.54
C GLY A 198 27.40 -10.23 24.52
N VAL A 199 28.38 -9.57 23.91
CA VAL A 199 29.71 -10.16 23.77
C VAL A 199 30.47 -10.17 25.10
N GLY A 200 30.74 -11.38 25.60
CA GLY A 200 31.68 -11.63 26.69
C GLY A 200 31.08 -11.87 28.08
N ASN A 201 29.74 -12.01 28.21
CA ASN A 201 29.03 -12.40 29.45
C ASN A 201 29.57 -11.71 30.71
N LYS A 202 29.78 -10.40 30.65
CA LYS A 202 30.35 -9.64 31.78
C LYS A 202 29.27 -9.33 32.80
N GLU A 203 29.60 -9.52 34.07
CA GLU A 203 28.78 -9.05 35.18
C GLU A 203 28.77 -7.52 35.23
N ILE A 204 27.58 -6.94 35.36
CA ILE A 204 27.32 -5.51 35.53
C ILE A 204 26.65 -5.34 36.89
N SER A 205 27.12 -4.39 37.68
CA SER A 205 26.53 -4.00 38.97
C SER A 205 26.64 -2.49 39.15
N VAL A 206 25.50 -1.81 39.33
CA VAL A 206 25.43 -0.37 39.62
C VAL A 206 24.47 -0.13 40.78
N ASP A 207 24.94 0.61 41.78
CA ASP A 207 24.17 1.00 42.95
C ASP A 207 23.51 2.38 42.74
N PHE A 208 22.26 2.36 42.25
CA PHE A 208 21.49 3.58 41.99
C PHE A 208 21.09 4.34 43.25
N THR A 209 21.25 3.76 44.45
CA THR A 209 21.03 4.46 45.72
C THR A 209 22.20 5.39 46.08
N LYS A 210 23.32 5.30 45.36
CA LYS A 210 24.56 6.06 45.62
C LYS A 210 25.05 6.91 44.46
N ILE A 211 24.33 6.94 43.34
CA ILE A 211 24.72 7.74 42.16
C ILE A 211 24.88 9.23 42.49
N SER A 212 25.82 9.85 41.80
CA SER A 212 26.10 11.27 41.84
C SER A 212 26.83 11.66 40.55
N TYR A 213 26.48 12.80 39.98
CA TYR A 213 26.99 13.23 38.69
C TYR A 213 27.66 14.60 38.76
N ASP A 214 28.74 14.76 38.01
CA ASP A 214 29.42 16.04 37.84
C ASP A 214 28.82 16.81 36.66
N TRP A 215 27.62 17.36 36.88
CA TRP A 215 26.87 18.11 35.86
C TRP A 215 27.62 19.33 35.32
N ALA A 216 28.58 19.88 36.07
CA ALA A 216 29.37 21.04 35.65
C ALA A 216 30.40 20.69 34.58
N ASN A 217 30.86 19.44 34.57
CA ASN A 217 31.78 18.90 33.56
C ASN A 217 31.06 18.21 32.39
N MET A 218 29.72 18.20 32.37
CA MET A 218 28.95 17.70 31.23
C MET A 218 28.68 18.84 30.24
N LEU A 219 29.40 18.84 29.12
CA LEU A 219 29.28 19.85 28.08
C LEU A 219 28.02 19.63 27.23
N ASP A 220 27.50 20.70 26.64
CA ASP A 220 26.41 20.61 25.67
C ASP A 220 26.88 19.91 24.38
N VAL A 221 28.10 20.22 23.90
CA VAL A 221 28.69 19.66 22.68
C VAL A 221 30.11 19.15 22.97
N TYR A 222 30.46 17.97 22.45
CA TYR A 222 31.77 17.34 22.60
C TYR A 222 32.47 17.24 21.23
N GLU A 223 33.29 18.24 20.92
CA GLU A 223 34.13 18.25 19.71
C GLU A 223 35.50 17.61 20.01
N ASP A 224 35.97 16.74 19.12
CA ASP A 224 37.26 16.07 19.29
C ASP A 224 38.41 17.07 19.49
N GLY A 225 39.21 16.84 20.53
CA GLY A 225 40.30 17.74 20.94
C GLY A 225 39.87 18.98 21.72
N SER A 226 38.56 19.19 21.95
CA SER A 226 38.02 20.38 22.62
C SER A 226 37.42 20.09 24.01
N TYR A 227 37.63 18.90 24.56
CA TYR A 227 37.19 18.51 25.90
C TYR A 227 38.33 17.88 26.71
N THR A 228 38.23 17.99 28.03
CA THR A 228 39.18 17.38 28.98
C THR A 228 38.76 15.96 29.35
N ASP A 229 39.68 15.18 29.92
CA ASP A 229 39.36 13.83 30.42
C ASP A 229 38.31 13.84 31.53
N ALA A 230 38.29 14.87 32.38
CA ALA A 230 37.25 15.02 33.41
C ALA A 230 35.86 15.20 32.79
N GLN A 231 35.76 16.00 31.73
CA GLN A 231 34.50 16.23 31.01
C GLN A 231 34.05 14.97 30.25
N ALA A 232 34.99 14.25 29.64
CA ALA A 232 34.70 12.98 28.97
C ALA A 232 34.26 11.89 29.97
N ASP A 233 34.93 11.78 31.12
CA ASP A 233 34.58 10.80 32.15
C ASP A 233 33.22 11.11 32.79
N ALA A 234 32.88 12.38 32.99
CA ALA A 234 31.59 12.79 33.54
C ALA A 234 30.42 12.33 32.65
N VAL A 235 30.43 12.67 31.35
CA VAL A 235 29.35 12.24 30.45
C VAL A 235 29.33 10.73 30.23
N ALA A 236 30.50 10.09 30.18
CA ALA A 236 30.59 8.65 29.98
C ALA A 236 30.06 7.84 31.17
N GLN A 237 30.20 8.36 32.39
CA GLN A 237 29.59 7.75 33.58
C GLN A 237 28.06 7.78 33.48
N LEU A 238 27.47 8.94 33.17
CA LEU A 238 26.03 9.09 33.00
C LEU A 238 25.48 8.16 31.90
N MET A 239 26.15 8.11 30.75
CA MET A 239 25.75 7.26 29.63
C MET A 239 25.74 5.78 30.00
N TYR A 240 26.81 5.30 30.64
CA TYR A 240 26.91 3.91 31.07
C TYR A 240 25.82 3.56 32.08
N GLU A 241 25.63 4.38 33.12
CA GLU A 241 24.63 4.12 34.17
C GLU A 241 23.19 4.23 33.63
N ALA A 242 22.92 5.17 32.72
CA ALA A 242 21.63 5.25 32.02
C ALA A 242 21.35 3.96 31.23
N GLY A 243 22.34 3.45 30.48
CA GLY A 243 22.24 2.17 29.78
C GLY A 243 22.03 1.00 30.74
N VAL A 244 22.77 0.95 31.85
CA VAL A 244 22.61 -0.09 32.89
C VAL A 244 21.19 -0.07 33.46
N SER A 245 20.64 1.11 33.76
CA SER A 245 19.27 1.25 34.28
C SER A 245 18.19 0.70 33.34
N CYS A 246 18.51 0.61 32.04
CA CYS A 246 17.70 0.06 30.97
C CYS A 246 18.06 -1.41 30.64
N LYS A 247 18.84 -2.10 31.49
CA LYS A 247 19.42 -3.43 31.21
C LYS A 247 20.05 -3.53 29.82
N ALA A 248 20.91 -2.57 29.47
CA ALA A 248 21.56 -2.55 28.17
C ALA A 248 22.36 -3.84 27.88
N LYS A 249 22.07 -4.49 26.77
CA LYS A 249 22.86 -5.58 26.19
C LYS A 249 23.93 -4.97 25.29
N TYR A 250 25.14 -4.79 25.82
CA TYR A 250 26.28 -4.22 25.08
C TYR A 250 26.88 -5.25 24.12
N ASP A 251 26.92 -4.92 22.83
CA ASP A 251 27.34 -5.82 21.74
C ASP A 251 28.23 -5.11 20.70
N VAL A 252 28.81 -5.86 19.74
CA VAL A 252 29.73 -5.37 18.71
C VAL A 252 29.04 -5.22 17.35
N THR A 253 29.22 -4.07 16.74
CA THR A 253 28.54 -3.65 15.50
C THR A 253 29.19 -4.17 14.20
N TRP A 254 30.28 -4.95 14.24
CA TRP A 254 31.07 -5.26 13.04
C TRP A 254 30.40 -6.21 12.02
N SER A 255 29.34 -6.94 12.40
CA SER A 255 28.71 -7.98 11.54
C SER A 255 27.26 -7.69 11.13
N GLY A 256 26.76 -6.46 11.31
CA GLY A 256 25.43 -6.09 10.82
C GLY A 256 24.24 -6.73 11.56
N SER A 257 24.42 -7.19 12.81
CA SER A 257 23.30 -7.69 13.65
C SER A 257 23.42 -7.46 15.17
N GLY A 258 24.46 -6.78 15.68
CA GLY A 258 24.65 -6.55 17.12
C GLY A 258 24.79 -5.07 17.46
N ALA A 259 23.68 -4.37 17.71
CA ALA A 259 23.68 -3.05 18.32
C ALA A 259 23.48 -3.18 19.84
N THR A 260 24.04 -2.25 20.63
CA THR A 260 23.70 -2.16 22.06
C THR A 260 22.21 -1.87 22.19
N SER A 261 21.43 -2.87 22.63
CA SER A 261 19.99 -2.71 22.86
C SER A 261 19.75 -2.45 24.34
N ALA A 262 18.73 -1.67 24.68
CA ALA A 262 18.33 -1.46 26.07
C ALA A 262 16.80 -1.54 26.17
N ALA A 263 16.33 -2.25 27.18
CA ALA A 263 14.93 -2.55 27.37
C ALA A 263 14.27 -1.50 28.28
N ILE A 264 13.05 -1.10 27.92
CA ILE A 264 12.05 -0.46 28.80
C ILE A 264 12.63 0.74 29.60
N PRO A 265 12.97 1.87 28.94
CA PRO A 265 13.41 3.09 29.63
C PRO A 265 12.43 3.60 30.70
N TYR A 266 11.17 3.17 30.63
CA TYR A 266 10.16 3.41 31.66
C TYR A 266 10.62 2.92 33.04
N VAL A 267 11.19 1.72 33.13
CA VAL A 267 11.70 1.15 34.38
C VAL A 267 12.93 1.93 34.84
N GLY A 268 13.85 2.25 33.92
CA GLY A 268 15.04 3.06 34.19
C GLY A 268 14.69 4.39 34.86
N PHE A 269 13.83 5.20 34.23
CA PHE A 269 13.37 6.45 34.81
C PHE A 269 12.61 6.25 36.13
N ASN A 270 11.64 5.34 36.17
CA ASN A 270 10.72 5.21 37.31
C ASN A 270 11.37 4.68 38.59
N ARG A 271 12.22 3.65 38.47
CA ARG A 271 12.81 2.91 39.61
C ARG A 271 14.25 3.33 39.91
N TYR A 272 15.06 3.59 38.88
CA TYR A 272 16.51 3.77 39.07
C TYR A 272 16.95 5.24 39.07
N TYR A 273 16.10 6.17 38.63
CA TYR A 273 16.35 7.61 38.72
C TYR A 273 15.28 8.38 39.51
N ASP A 274 14.23 7.72 39.98
CA ASP A 274 13.13 8.32 40.76
C ASP A 274 12.39 9.44 40.00
N TYR A 275 11.98 9.14 38.76
CA TYR A 275 11.20 10.04 37.92
C TYR A 275 9.73 9.62 37.88
N ASN A 276 8.87 10.63 37.78
CA ASN A 276 7.55 10.42 37.20
C ASN A 276 7.72 10.18 35.71
N CYS A 277 7.01 9.18 35.19
CA CYS A 277 6.96 8.88 33.77
C CYS A 277 5.77 8.01 33.46
N GLU A 278 5.35 8.06 32.21
CA GLU A 278 4.19 7.37 31.71
C GLU A 278 4.43 6.94 30.26
N ILE A 279 4.09 5.69 29.92
CA ILE A 279 4.34 5.11 28.60
C ILE A 279 3.08 5.10 27.75
N TRP A 280 3.14 5.71 26.57
CA TRP A 280 2.09 5.67 25.57
C TRP A 280 2.55 4.82 24.39
N VAL A 281 1.66 4.00 23.85
CA VAL A 281 1.92 3.18 22.66
C VAL A 281 0.97 3.65 21.56
N ARG A 282 1.55 4.02 20.41
CA ARG A 282 0.85 4.68 19.30
C ARG A 282 -0.33 3.88 18.77
N GLU A 283 -0.24 2.56 18.78
CA GLU A 283 -1.27 1.63 18.30
C GLU A 283 -2.63 1.79 19.00
N TYR A 284 -2.65 2.31 20.24
CA TYR A 284 -3.87 2.43 21.04
C TYR A 284 -4.41 3.87 21.14
N VAL A 285 -3.83 4.82 20.40
CA VAL A 285 -4.01 6.25 20.66
C VAL A 285 -4.29 7.02 19.36
N PRO A 286 -5.42 7.76 19.28
CA PRO A 286 -5.72 8.65 18.16
C PRO A 286 -4.61 9.65 17.84
N THR A 287 -4.36 9.91 16.55
CA THR A 287 -3.37 10.91 16.11
C THR A 287 -3.54 12.24 16.81
N LYS A 288 -4.78 12.74 16.87
CA LYS A 288 -5.12 13.99 17.54
C LYS A 288 -4.73 13.97 19.01
N LEU A 289 -5.02 12.88 19.73
CA LEU A 289 -4.66 12.74 21.14
C LEU A 289 -3.14 12.61 21.33
N TRP A 290 -2.49 11.78 20.53
CA TRP A 290 -1.03 11.62 20.56
C TRP A 290 -0.31 12.96 20.38
N MET A 291 -0.72 13.76 19.39
CA MET A 291 -0.17 15.09 19.16
C MET A 291 -0.56 16.09 20.24
N THR A 292 -1.74 15.95 20.84
CA THR A 292 -2.15 16.77 22.00
C THR A 292 -1.24 16.50 23.19
N VAL A 293 -0.95 15.24 23.49
CA VAL A 293 -0.03 14.86 24.58
C VAL A 293 1.37 15.41 24.31
N ILE A 294 1.89 15.28 23.08
CA ILE A 294 3.19 15.87 22.70
C ILE A 294 3.18 17.40 22.95
N GLN A 295 2.15 18.10 22.49
CA GLN A 295 2.00 19.54 22.68
C GLN A 295 1.96 19.94 24.17
N GLU A 296 1.21 19.21 24.99
CA GLU A 296 1.07 19.45 26.43
C GLU A 296 2.38 19.23 27.19
N GLU A 297 3.12 18.16 26.88
CA GLU A 297 4.44 17.87 27.47
C GLU A 297 5.45 18.97 27.15
N LEU A 298 5.57 19.33 25.87
CA LEU A 298 6.52 20.36 25.42
C LEU A 298 6.15 21.75 25.97
N THR A 299 4.87 22.10 26.00
CA THR A 299 4.39 23.36 26.60
C THR A 299 4.72 23.43 28.08
N ALA A 300 4.69 22.29 28.77
CA ALA A 300 5.06 22.19 30.17
C ALA A 300 6.58 22.04 30.40
N GLY A 301 7.40 22.20 29.36
CA GLY A 301 8.86 22.15 29.42
C GLY A 301 9.41 20.75 29.71
N ARG A 302 8.68 19.69 29.32
CA ARG A 302 9.08 18.30 29.52
C ARG A 302 9.48 17.66 28.18
N PRO A 303 10.76 17.30 27.99
CA PRO A 303 11.19 16.50 26.85
C PRO A 303 10.58 15.10 26.90
N ILE A 304 10.39 14.50 25.73
CA ILE A 304 9.74 13.20 25.55
C ILE A 304 10.79 12.21 25.03
N LEU A 305 10.96 11.08 25.71
CA LEU A 305 11.72 9.96 25.12
C LEU A 305 10.79 9.26 24.14
N TYR A 306 11.16 9.24 22.87
CA TYR A 306 10.38 8.62 21.81
C TYR A 306 11.13 7.42 21.24
N SER A 307 10.39 6.38 20.85
CA SER A 307 10.97 5.21 20.21
C SER A 307 10.01 4.58 19.21
N GLY A 308 10.54 3.66 18.41
CA GLY A 308 9.70 2.69 17.73
C GLY A 308 10.51 1.60 17.07
N TYR A 309 9.82 0.74 16.34
CA TYR A 309 10.33 -0.52 15.84
C TYR A 309 9.82 -0.77 14.42
N ASN A 310 10.55 -1.52 13.61
CA ASN A 310 10.11 -1.83 12.25
C ASN A 310 10.00 -3.35 11.98
N GLY A 311 10.03 -4.18 13.02
CA GLY A 311 10.08 -5.64 12.87
C GLY A 311 11.49 -6.22 12.74
N ALA A 312 12.52 -5.38 12.55
CA ALA A 312 13.92 -5.79 12.40
C ALA A 312 14.90 -5.00 13.29
N SER A 313 14.67 -3.70 13.47
CA SER A 313 15.45 -2.78 14.31
C SER A 313 14.52 -1.85 15.08
N GLY A 314 14.99 -1.34 16.20
CA GLY A 314 14.30 -0.31 16.98
C GLY A 314 15.26 0.79 17.41
N HIS A 315 14.78 2.03 17.37
CA HIS A 315 15.56 3.21 17.76
C HIS A 315 14.81 4.08 18.76
N ALA A 316 15.58 4.81 19.56
CA ALA A 316 15.09 5.80 20.52
C ALA A 316 15.79 7.15 20.31
N PHE A 317 15.03 8.22 20.46
CA PHE A 317 15.47 9.61 20.31
C PHE A 317 14.65 10.51 21.25
N VAL A 318 14.98 11.81 21.31
CA VAL A 318 14.25 12.76 22.16
C VAL A 318 13.45 13.72 21.28
N ILE A 319 12.16 13.86 21.59
CA ILE A 319 11.36 14.97 21.10
C ILE A 319 11.42 16.08 22.15
N ASP A 320 11.89 17.26 21.76
CA ASP A 320 12.15 18.36 22.68
C ASP A 320 11.72 19.74 22.15
N GLY A 321 10.97 19.80 21.06
CA GLY A 321 10.40 21.05 20.54
C GLY A 321 9.28 20.78 19.55
N ILE A 322 8.55 21.82 19.16
CA ILE A 322 7.48 21.75 18.15
C ILE A 322 7.33 23.10 17.42
N ASP A 323 7.20 23.07 16.09
CA ASP A 323 7.02 24.27 15.28
C ASP A 323 5.54 24.70 15.14
N ALA A 324 5.29 25.77 14.38
CA ALA A 324 3.94 26.31 14.15
C ALA A 324 3.10 25.43 13.22
N GLU A 325 3.70 24.40 12.62
CA GLU A 325 3.10 23.46 11.70
C GLU A 325 2.96 22.05 12.32
N ASN A 326 3.19 21.91 13.64
CA ASN A 326 3.18 20.64 14.40
C ASN A 326 4.31 19.65 14.05
N ASN A 327 5.35 20.08 13.34
CA ASN A 327 6.57 19.28 13.24
C ASN A 327 7.28 19.29 14.58
N VAL A 328 7.68 18.12 15.06
CA VAL A 328 8.39 17.99 16.33
C VAL A 328 9.89 18.11 16.11
N HIS A 329 10.58 18.86 16.96
CA HIS A 329 12.03 18.86 16.97
C HIS A 329 12.54 17.54 17.58
N ILE A 330 13.48 16.91 16.89
CA ILE A 330 14.08 15.64 17.25
C ILE A 330 15.57 15.82 17.44
N ASN A 331 16.05 15.35 18.59
CA ASN A 331 17.44 15.08 18.86
C ASN A 331 17.70 13.57 18.72
N TRP A 332 18.46 13.18 17.69
CA TRP A 332 18.66 11.78 17.34
C TRP A 332 19.67 11.05 18.23
N GLY A 333 20.41 11.77 19.08
CA GLY A 333 21.54 11.19 19.80
C GLY A 333 22.70 10.81 18.87
N TRP A 334 22.90 11.60 17.80
CA TRP A 334 23.94 11.38 16.78
C TRP A 334 24.91 12.55 16.67
N SER A 335 25.32 13.10 17.82
CA SER A 335 26.22 14.25 17.91
C SER A 335 25.70 15.52 17.20
N GLY A 336 24.38 15.70 17.16
CA GLY A 336 23.73 16.85 16.53
C GLY A 336 23.52 16.74 15.02
N ASP A 337 23.98 15.66 14.39
CA ASP A 337 23.73 15.42 12.97
C ASP A 337 22.26 15.08 12.73
N ALA A 338 21.67 15.70 11.72
CA ALA A 338 20.26 15.62 11.35
C ALA A 338 19.25 16.08 12.42
N ASP A 339 19.66 16.66 13.55
CA ASP A 339 18.72 17.22 14.53
C ASP A 339 17.87 18.31 13.87
N GLY A 340 16.55 18.28 14.08
CA GLY A 340 15.64 19.16 13.35
C GLY A 340 14.17 18.83 13.55
N TYR A 341 13.33 19.52 12.81
CA TYR A 341 11.87 19.39 12.85
C TYR A 341 11.38 18.35 11.84
N TYR A 342 10.61 17.38 12.33
CA TYR A 342 10.10 16.23 11.57
C TYR A 342 8.62 15.97 11.85
N ASP A 343 7.94 15.32 10.90
CA ASP A 343 6.54 14.95 11.03
C ASP A 343 6.35 13.53 11.59
N VAL A 344 5.95 13.42 12.86
CA VAL A 344 5.67 12.14 13.56
C VAL A 344 4.23 11.62 13.41
N THR A 345 3.38 12.29 12.64
CA THR A 345 1.95 11.89 12.50
C THR A 345 1.75 10.72 11.55
N TYR A 346 2.78 10.40 10.76
CA TYR A 346 2.73 9.52 9.62
C TYR A 346 2.89 8.02 9.95
N CYS A 347 1.83 7.21 9.80
CA CYS A 347 1.90 5.78 10.16
C CYS A 347 0.97 4.82 9.38
N LYS A 348 0.63 5.04 8.10
CA LYS A 348 -0.16 4.03 7.35
C LYS A 348 0.67 2.74 7.13
N ALA A 349 0.17 1.59 7.58
CA ALA A 349 0.76 0.30 7.25
C ALA A 349 0.39 -0.10 5.80
N PRO A 350 1.37 -0.47 4.95
CA PRO A 350 1.06 -0.91 3.58
C PRO A 350 0.35 -2.28 3.51
N ASP A 351 0.45 -3.11 4.56
CA ASP A 351 -0.28 -4.38 4.73
C ASP A 351 -0.41 -4.76 6.22
N GLU A 352 -1.28 -5.74 6.53
CA GLU A 352 -1.54 -6.25 7.89
C GLU A 352 -0.31 -6.92 8.56
N THR A 353 0.83 -7.06 7.87
CA THR A 353 1.94 -7.88 8.39
C THR A 353 3.21 -7.12 8.73
N ARG A 354 3.55 -6.00 8.08
CA ARG A 354 4.65 -5.10 8.49
C ARG A 354 4.57 -3.76 7.75
N GLY A 355 4.23 -2.69 8.47
CA GLY A 355 4.18 -1.31 7.95
C GLY A 355 4.77 -0.26 8.89
N TYR A 356 4.71 1.01 8.46
CA TYR A 356 5.74 2.02 8.74
C TYR A 356 5.86 2.55 10.19
N TYR A 357 6.99 2.19 10.81
CA TYR A 357 7.31 2.23 12.25
C TYR A 357 6.15 1.66 13.10
N CYS A 358 5.97 0.34 13.04
CA CYS A 358 5.05 -0.35 13.93
C CYS A 358 5.51 -0.21 15.40
N GLN A 359 4.58 -0.16 16.36
CA GLN A 359 4.91 -0.09 17.79
C GLN A 359 5.70 1.17 18.21
N GLN A 360 5.40 2.35 17.64
CA GLN A 360 5.90 3.61 18.22
C GLN A 360 5.45 3.77 19.68
N GLN A 361 6.34 4.30 20.51
CA GLN A 361 6.10 4.56 21.92
C GLN A 361 6.67 5.90 22.32
N MET A 362 6.03 6.55 23.29
CA MET A 362 6.59 7.74 23.93
C MET A 362 6.52 7.61 25.45
N LEU A 363 7.55 8.09 26.12
CA LEU A 363 7.53 8.31 27.56
C LEU A 363 7.36 9.79 27.83
N VAL A 364 6.29 10.09 28.55
CA VAL A 364 5.83 11.44 28.90
C VAL A 364 5.75 11.58 30.41
N GLY A 365 5.44 12.78 30.89
CA GLY A 365 5.44 13.11 32.31
C GLY A 365 6.84 13.07 32.94
N LEU A 366 7.89 13.00 32.11
CA LEU A 366 9.27 12.81 32.51
C LEU A 366 9.75 14.02 33.30
N ARG A 367 9.78 13.88 34.63
CA ARG A 367 10.39 14.83 35.56
C ARG A 367 10.83 14.13 36.85
N PRO A 368 11.84 14.64 37.57
CA PRO A 368 12.19 14.13 38.90
C PRO A 368 10.97 14.15 39.83
N ARG A 369 10.82 13.12 40.66
CA ARG A 369 9.82 13.17 41.75
C ARG A 369 10.23 14.19 42.79
N THR A 370 9.21 14.83 43.35
CA THR A 370 9.31 15.78 44.46
C THR A 370 8.64 15.18 45.69
N ALA A 371 8.82 15.80 46.85
CA ALA A 371 8.17 15.35 48.09
C ALA A 371 6.63 15.40 48.05
N ALA A 372 6.03 16.10 47.07
CA ALA A 372 4.59 16.14 46.86
C ALA A 372 4.07 14.98 45.99
N ASP A 373 4.97 14.28 45.28
CA ASP A 373 4.61 13.13 44.45
C ASP A 373 4.52 11.86 45.29
N ALA A 374 3.72 10.88 44.84
CA ALA A 374 3.73 9.56 45.46
C ALA A 374 5.11 8.90 45.27
N PRO A 375 5.65 8.22 46.30
CA PRO A 375 6.92 7.52 46.17
C PRO A 375 6.81 6.37 45.16
N TYR A 376 7.97 5.89 44.68
CA TYR A 376 8.00 4.67 43.86
C TYR A 376 7.27 3.53 44.57
N ALA A 377 6.37 2.89 43.83
CA ALA A 377 5.78 1.62 44.21
C ALA A 377 5.87 0.67 43.02
N GLU A 378 6.35 -0.54 43.27
CA GLU A 378 6.37 -1.58 42.26
C GLU A 378 4.94 -1.96 41.86
N GLY A 379 4.68 -2.11 40.56
CA GLY A 379 3.37 -2.48 40.08
C GLY A 379 3.23 -2.61 38.57
N ILE A 380 2.01 -2.93 38.15
CA ILE A 380 1.60 -3.07 36.76
C ILE A 380 0.97 -1.75 36.30
N LYS A 381 1.16 -1.41 35.03
CA LYS A 381 0.52 -0.28 34.36
C LYS A 381 -0.23 -0.73 33.11
N LEU A 382 -1.41 -0.16 32.92
CA LEU A 382 -2.16 -0.27 31.68
C LEU A 382 -1.60 0.69 30.63
N ILE A 383 -1.35 0.19 29.42
CA ILE A 383 -0.74 0.98 28.33
C ILE A 383 -1.61 1.06 27.07
N GLY A 384 -2.74 0.33 27.02
CA GLY A 384 -3.71 0.45 25.94
C GLY A 384 -4.87 -0.54 25.99
N PHE A 385 -5.89 -0.28 25.17
CA PHE A 385 -7.03 -1.15 24.88
C PHE A 385 -7.20 -1.31 23.36
N ASN A 386 -7.45 -2.52 22.86
CA ASN A 386 -7.85 -2.78 21.47
C ASN A 386 -9.38 -3.01 21.42
N GLN A 387 -10.10 -2.39 20.49
CA GLN A 387 -11.56 -2.52 20.40
C GLN A 387 -12.01 -3.13 19.07
N GLY A 388 -12.84 -4.16 19.15
CA GLY A 388 -13.20 -5.07 18.05
C GLY A 388 -12.87 -6.53 18.41
N ASN A 389 -11.89 -6.71 19.30
CA ASN A 389 -11.67 -7.84 20.18
C ASN A 389 -10.92 -7.32 21.42
N SER A 390 -11.63 -7.19 22.54
CA SER A 390 -11.29 -7.10 23.97
C SER A 390 -9.83 -7.14 24.53
N TYR A 391 -8.76 -6.65 23.93
CA TYR A 391 -7.40 -6.74 24.52
C TYR A 391 -7.03 -5.54 25.42
N GLY A 392 -6.59 -5.77 26.65
CA GLY A 392 -5.87 -4.79 27.48
C GLY A 392 -4.37 -5.12 27.53
N THR A 393 -3.53 -4.19 27.08
CA THR A 393 -2.07 -4.34 27.10
C THR A 393 -1.50 -3.68 28.36
N VAL A 394 -0.67 -4.42 29.09
CA VAL A 394 -0.08 -3.97 30.37
C VAL A 394 1.44 -4.13 30.36
N THR A 395 2.13 -3.34 31.17
CA THR A 395 3.59 -3.40 31.38
C THR A 395 3.92 -3.28 32.86
N THR A 396 5.18 -3.53 33.24
CA THR A 396 5.68 -3.40 34.61
C THR A 396 6.66 -2.23 34.72
N ASN A 397 6.78 -1.65 35.92
CA ASN A 397 7.83 -0.68 36.25
C ASN A 397 9.06 -1.31 36.92
N TYR A 398 9.27 -2.61 36.71
CA TYR A 398 10.38 -3.40 37.22
C TYR A 398 10.74 -4.53 36.25
N TYR A 399 11.93 -5.14 36.39
CA TYR A 399 12.48 -6.11 35.44
C TYR A 399 12.28 -7.60 35.79
N GLU A 400 11.85 -7.92 37.01
CA GLU A 400 11.86 -9.31 37.50
C GLU A 400 10.81 -10.19 36.81
N SER A 401 11.23 -11.42 36.53
CA SER A 401 10.55 -12.40 35.67
C SER A 401 9.89 -13.57 36.42
N ASP A 402 9.98 -13.60 37.75
CA ASP A 402 9.44 -14.69 38.59
C ASP A 402 7.98 -14.44 39.01
N LYS A 403 7.55 -13.18 39.05
CA LYS A 403 6.16 -12.81 39.31
C LYS A 403 5.28 -13.09 38.11
N SER A 404 4.21 -13.83 38.34
CA SER A 404 3.11 -13.98 37.39
C SER A 404 1.84 -13.41 37.99
N TYR A 405 0.97 -12.88 37.14
CA TYR A 405 -0.26 -12.23 37.57
C TYR A 405 -1.46 -12.93 36.96
N THR A 406 -2.55 -12.91 37.72
CA THR A 406 -3.89 -13.24 37.24
C THR A 406 -4.66 -11.94 37.12
N PHE A 407 -5.41 -11.78 36.02
CA PHE A 407 -6.25 -10.62 35.75
C PHE A 407 -7.74 -10.99 35.77
N THR A 408 -8.59 -10.04 36.15
CA THR A 408 -10.05 -10.11 35.98
C THR A 408 -10.61 -8.72 35.66
N ILE A 409 -11.91 -8.60 35.41
CA ILE A 409 -12.61 -7.31 35.30
C ILE A 409 -13.54 -7.07 36.47
N GLY A 410 -13.73 -5.79 36.75
CA GLY A 410 -14.73 -5.32 37.68
C GLY A 410 -15.40 -4.05 37.19
N LEU A 411 -16.55 -3.76 37.80
CA LEU A 411 -17.30 -2.53 37.60
C LEU A 411 -17.06 -1.64 38.81
N MET A 412 -16.51 -0.45 38.56
CA MET A 412 -16.30 0.59 39.56
C MET A 412 -17.35 1.69 39.42
N GLN A 413 -17.75 2.28 40.52
CA GLN A 413 -18.60 3.47 40.53
C GLN A 413 -18.05 4.45 41.55
N ASN A 414 -17.76 5.69 41.11
CA ASN A 414 -17.19 6.75 41.95
C ASN A 414 -15.92 6.32 42.71
N GLY A 415 -15.00 5.62 42.03
CA GLY A 415 -13.77 5.13 42.66
C GLY A 415 -13.93 3.90 43.56
N VAL A 416 -15.13 3.33 43.67
CA VAL A 416 -15.41 2.17 44.53
C VAL A 416 -15.76 0.95 43.68
N THR A 417 -15.07 -0.18 43.90
CA THR A 417 -15.42 -1.47 43.30
C THR A 417 -16.83 -1.90 43.72
N LYS A 418 -17.70 -2.19 42.76
CA LYS A 418 -19.05 -2.70 43.00
C LYS A 418 -19.17 -4.18 42.71
N TYR A 419 -18.58 -4.62 41.60
CA TYR A 419 -18.68 -5.99 41.11
C TYR A 419 -17.34 -6.47 40.55
N ILE A 420 -16.98 -7.73 40.79
CA ILE A 420 -15.79 -8.40 40.23
C ILE A 420 -16.22 -9.71 39.56
N ARG A 421 -15.63 -10.06 38.41
CA ARG A 421 -15.89 -11.32 37.70
C ARG A 421 -15.00 -12.46 38.22
N LYS A 422 -15.57 -13.67 38.37
CA LYS A 422 -14.92 -14.85 38.98
C LYS A 422 -14.23 -15.77 37.97
N ASP A 423 -14.77 -15.93 36.76
CA ASP A 423 -14.35 -17.02 35.83
C ASP A 423 -13.43 -16.60 34.66
N TYR A 424 -13.10 -15.30 34.53
CA TYR A 424 -12.33 -14.81 33.40
C TYR A 424 -10.87 -14.54 33.78
N GLU A 425 -10.18 -15.61 34.16
CA GLU A 425 -8.76 -15.58 34.52
C GLU A 425 -7.89 -15.69 33.25
N LEU A 426 -6.86 -14.85 33.16
CA LEU A 426 -5.96 -14.79 32.01
C LEU A 426 -4.52 -14.96 32.46
N ASP A 427 -3.84 -15.94 31.88
CA ASP A 427 -2.55 -16.41 32.35
C ASP A 427 -1.33 -15.63 31.81
N LYS A 428 -1.51 -14.48 31.16
CA LYS A 428 -0.41 -13.73 30.52
C LYS A 428 -0.53 -12.21 30.67
N LEU A 429 0.62 -11.51 30.62
CA LEU A 429 0.71 -10.08 30.33
C LEU A 429 0.06 -9.83 28.96
N GLY A 430 -1.16 -9.30 28.97
CA GLY A 430 -2.06 -9.21 27.82
C GLY A 430 -3.39 -9.90 28.13
N CYS A 431 -4.41 -9.11 28.45
CA CYS A 431 -5.70 -9.60 28.97
C CYS A 431 -6.86 -9.36 28.00
N TYR A 432 -7.99 -10.10 28.11
CA TYR A 432 -9.02 -10.28 27.07
C TYR A 432 -10.51 -10.00 27.48
N PRO A 433 -10.91 -9.00 28.26
CA PRO A 433 -12.28 -9.00 28.80
C PRO A 433 -13.41 -8.82 27.77
N TYR A 434 -14.02 -9.92 27.32
CA TYR A 434 -15.22 -9.94 26.48
C TYR A 434 -16.46 -9.60 27.32
N MET A 435 -17.18 -8.53 26.94
CA MET A 435 -18.56 -8.24 27.36
C MET A 435 -19.39 -8.14 26.08
N ASN A 436 -19.96 -9.25 25.62
CA ASN A 436 -20.90 -9.21 24.52
C ASN A 436 -22.23 -8.64 25.06
N SER A 437 -22.87 -7.73 24.32
CA SER A 437 -24.11 -7.02 24.70
C SER A 437 -25.36 -7.91 24.73
N GLY A 438 -25.22 -9.23 24.95
CA GLY A 438 -26.34 -10.15 25.02
C GLY A 438 -25.98 -11.51 25.60
N LYS A 439 -26.53 -11.79 26.78
CA LYS A 439 -26.68 -13.12 27.43
C LYS A 439 -25.43 -14.02 27.44
N GLU A 440 -24.50 -13.73 28.35
CA GLU A 440 -23.65 -14.74 28.99
C GLU A 440 -23.16 -14.16 30.33
N TYR A 441 -23.98 -14.33 31.38
CA TYR A 441 -23.61 -13.96 32.75
C TYR A 441 -22.54 -14.96 33.24
N GLY A 442 -21.27 -14.55 33.26
CA GLY A 442 -20.25 -15.24 34.07
C GLY A 442 -20.53 -15.03 35.57
N ASP A 443 -19.91 -15.82 36.45
CA ASP A 443 -20.10 -15.66 37.90
C ASP A 443 -19.52 -14.31 38.35
N TRP A 444 -20.37 -13.37 38.75
CA TRP A 444 -19.95 -12.10 39.35
C TRP A 444 -20.06 -12.18 40.87
N THR A 445 -19.22 -11.44 41.57
CA THR A 445 -19.35 -11.20 43.01
C THR A 445 -19.55 -9.71 43.27
N ASP A 446 -20.38 -9.36 44.24
CA ASP A 446 -20.42 -7.99 44.75
C ASP A 446 -19.23 -7.69 45.66
N ALA A 447 -19.09 -6.43 46.09
CA ALA A 447 -18.05 -6.01 47.02
C ALA A 447 -18.07 -6.74 48.39
N ALA A 448 -19.18 -7.40 48.76
CA ALA A 448 -19.32 -8.21 49.96
C ALA A 448 -18.99 -9.69 49.73
N GLY A 449 -18.66 -10.08 48.50
CA GLY A 449 -18.35 -11.45 48.12
C GLY A 449 -19.57 -12.32 47.83
N ASN A 450 -20.78 -11.75 47.73
CA ASN A 450 -21.96 -12.51 47.36
C ASN A 450 -21.94 -12.83 45.87
N GLU A 451 -22.13 -14.10 45.53
CA GLU A 451 -22.17 -14.59 44.16
C GLU A 451 -23.46 -14.19 43.45
N ASN A 452 -23.36 -13.95 42.14
CA ASN A 452 -24.46 -13.62 41.22
C ASN A 452 -25.33 -12.45 41.70
N PRO A 453 -24.74 -11.27 41.97
CA PRO A 453 -25.47 -10.11 42.44
C PRO A 453 -26.40 -9.56 41.36
N THR A 454 -27.47 -8.88 41.80
CA THR A 454 -28.26 -8.03 40.91
C THR A 454 -27.51 -6.72 40.67
N PHE A 455 -27.33 -6.36 39.40
CA PHE A 455 -26.73 -5.07 39.02
C PHE A 455 -27.76 -3.96 39.21
N ALA A 456 -27.38 -2.90 39.93
CA ALA A 456 -28.20 -1.70 40.02
C ALA A 456 -28.03 -0.85 38.75
N ASP A 457 -29.09 -0.16 38.33
CA ASP A 457 -29.00 0.82 37.24
C ASP A 457 -27.98 1.92 37.60
N GLY A 458 -27.27 2.41 36.58
CA GLY A 458 -26.27 3.47 36.71
C GLY A 458 -25.07 3.30 35.80
N ASP A 459 -24.16 4.27 35.91
CA ASP A 459 -22.89 4.28 35.18
C ASP A 459 -21.81 3.58 35.99
N TYR A 460 -21.06 2.73 35.30
CA TYR A 460 -19.94 1.96 35.85
C TYR A 460 -18.70 2.10 34.98
N GLU A 461 -17.56 2.37 35.59
CA GLU A 461 -16.26 2.26 34.94
C GLU A 461 -15.85 0.79 34.86
N LEU A 462 -15.68 0.27 33.64
CA LEU A 462 -15.06 -1.03 33.42
C LEU A 462 -13.57 -0.94 33.75
N THR A 463 -13.14 -1.70 34.74
CA THR A 463 -11.77 -1.65 35.29
C THR A 463 -11.14 -3.03 35.27
N LEU A 464 -9.88 -3.10 34.85
CA LEU A 464 -9.07 -4.32 34.97
C LEU A 464 -8.55 -4.44 36.41
N TYR A 465 -8.61 -5.63 36.98
CA TYR A 465 -8.05 -5.97 38.28
C TYR A 465 -6.96 -7.01 38.11
N TYR A 466 -5.98 -7.00 39.00
CA TYR A 466 -4.90 -7.98 39.01
C TYR A 466 -4.58 -8.42 40.44
N LYS A 467 -4.01 -9.62 40.55
CA LYS A 467 -3.36 -10.13 41.77
C LYS A 467 -2.18 -11.01 41.37
N GLU A 468 -1.21 -11.17 42.26
CA GLU A 468 -0.12 -12.11 42.05
C GLU A 468 -0.67 -13.54 42.04
N ARG A 469 -0.24 -14.34 41.06
CA ARG A 469 -0.74 -15.71 40.86
C ARG A 469 -0.40 -16.57 42.07
N ASP A 470 -1.30 -17.52 42.38
CA ASP A 470 -1.13 -18.48 43.48
C ASP A 470 -0.98 -17.85 44.87
N THR A 471 -1.40 -16.59 45.04
CA THR A 471 -1.45 -15.88 46.33
C THR A 471 -2.89 -15.65 46.80
N GLU A 472 -3.07 -15.52 48.12
CA GLU A 472 -4.33 -15.07 48.73
C GLU A 472 -4.51 -13.53 48.68
N ASN A 473 -3.67 -12.83 47.91
CA ASN A 473 -3.72 -11.38 47.83
C ASN A 473 -5.06 -10.90 47.24
N PRO A 474 -5.64 -9.81 47.79
CA PRO A 474 -6.88 -9.26 47.27
C PRO A 474 -6.68 -8.69 45.85
N TRP A 475 -7.77 -8.68 45.08
CA TRP A 475 -7.80 -8.03 43.76
C TRP A 475 -7.46 -6.54 43.89
N THR A 476 -6.47 -6.10 43.12
CA THR A 476 -6.06 -4.70 43.04
C THR A 476 -6.55 -4.09 41.73
N ALA A 477 -7.27 -2.98 41.80
CA ALA A 477 -7.70 -2.25 40.61
C ALA A 477 -6.47 -1.69 39.88
N LEU A 478 -6.36 -1.98 38.59
CA LEU A 478 -5.27 -1.47 37.77
C LEU A 478 -5.50 0.03 37.50
N PRO A 479 -4.55 0.91 37.84
CA PRO A 479 -4.64 2.31 37.49
C PRO A 479 -4.74 2.46 35.97
N ALA A 480 -5.72 3.24 35.51
CA ALA A 480 -5.89 3.62 34.12
C ALA A 480 -6.09 5.13 34.06
N ARG A 481 -5.68 5.74 32.95
CA ARG A 481 -5.80 7.19 32.77
C ARG A 481 -7.25 7.61 32.69
N GLU A 482 -7.50 8.87 33.01
CA GLU A 482 -8.80 9.47 32.81
C GLU A 482 -9.24 9.33 31.34
N GLY A 483 -10.49 8.90 31.14
CA GLY A 483 -11.08 8.66 29.82
C GLY A 483 -10.62 7.38 29.10
N MET A 484 -9.55 6.70 29.55
CA MET A 484 -9.15 5.41 28.96
C MET A 484 -10.12 4.28 29.30
N ARG A 485 -10.93 4.46 30.34
CA ARG A 485 -11.89 3.45 30.81
C ARG A 485 -13.17 3.53 29.99
N THR A 486 -13.67 2.36 29.59
CA THR A 486 -15.03 2.22 29.06
C THR A 486 -16.03 2.47 30.18
N ILE A 487 -17.06 3.28 29.91
CA ILE A 487 -18.19 3.48 30.81
C ILE A 487 -19.32 2.56 30.34
N MET A 488 -19.75 1.66 31.22
CA MET A 488 -20.91 0.80 31.04
C MET A 488 -22.10 1.46 31.72
N ASN A 489 -23.15 1.77 30.97
CA ASN A 489 -24.41 2.28 31.50
C ASN A 489 -25.44 1.14 31.51
N LEU A 490 -26.06 0.91 32.67
CA LEU A 490 -27.21 0.02 32.82
C LEU A 490 -28.46 0.86 33.09
N ASN A 491 -29.48 0.68 32.27
CA ASN A 491 -30.77 1.36 32.43
C ASN A 491 -31.91 0.40 32.08
N GLY A 492 -32.79 0.10 33.05
CA GLY A 492 -33.95 -0.75 32.80
C GLY A 492 -33.62 -2.19 32.37
N GLY A 493 -32.43 -2.70 32.73
CA GLY A 493 -31.93 -4.01 32.31
C GLY A 493 -31.20 -4.03 30.97
N GLU A 494 -31.08 -2.90 30.27
CA GLU A 494 -30.32 -2.77 29.03
C GLU A 494 -28.93 -2.18 29.31
N TRP A 495 -27.89 -2.85 28.83
CA TRP A 495 -26.51 -2.40 28.91
C TRP A 495 -26.12 -1.64 27.66
N THR A 496 -25.55 -0.45 27.83
CA THR A 496 -24.85 0.32 26.79
C THR A 496 -23.42 0.60 27.24
N CYS A 497 -22.52 0.88 26.29
CA CYS A 497 -21.15 1.25 26.60
C CYS A 497 -20.74 2.51 25.84
N THR A 498 -19.93 3.35 26.48
CA THR A 498 -19.29 4.53 25.87
C THR A 498 -17.80 4.48 26.14
N ALA A 499 -17.01 5.00 25.20
CA ALA A 499 -15.56 5.06 25.30
C ALA A 499 -15.12 6.53 25.22
N PRO A 500 -15.06 7.27 26.34
CA PRO A 500 -14.98 8.72 26.33
C PRO A 500 -13.77 9.30 25.59
N MET A 501 -12.58 8.69 25.72
CA MET A 501 -11.40 9.11 24.96
C MET A 501 -11.60 8.97 23.46
N LEU A 502 -12.21 7.87 23.01
CA LEU A 502 -12.49 7.68 21.60
C LEU A 502 -13.54 8.67 21.12
N GLU A 503 -14.64 8.85 21.85
CA GLU A 503 -15.68 9.81 21.46
C GLU A 503 -15.20 11.26 21.41
N LYS A 504 -14.33 11.66 22.36
CA LYS A 504 -13.78 13.03 22.43
C LYS A 504 -12.74 13.32 21.35
N TYR A 505 -11.88 12.34 21.04
CA TYR A 505 -10.71 12.55 20.18
C TYR A 505 -10.82 11.88 18.80
N SER A 506 -11.87 11.08 18.52
CA SER A 506 -12.23 10.69 17.16
C SER A 506 -13.13 11.76 16.53
N VAL A 507 -12.77 12.25 15.36
CA VAL A 507 -13.68 13.06 14.55
C VAL A 507 -14.60 12.07 13.86
N GLN A 508 -15.84 11.92 14.33
CA GLN A 508 -16.78 10.97 13.73
C GLN A 508 -17.51 11.60 12.53
N SER A 509 -16.76 12.09 11.55
CA SER A 509 -17.26 12.58 10.28
C SER A 509 -16.27 12.24 9.18
N GLY A 510 -16.78 11.97 7.99
CA GLY A 510 -15.96 11.87 6.78
C GLY A 510 -16.55 12.71 5.67
N LYS A 511 -15.74 12.98 4.65
CA LYS A 511 -16.16 13.66 3.44
C LYS A 511 -16.01 12.71 2.25
N ILE A 512 -17.12 12.39 1.58
CA ILE A 512 -17.09 11.65 0.31
C ILE A 512 -16.55 12.60 -0.76
N LEU A 513 -15.44 12.21 -1.38
CA LEU A 513 -14.72 13.00 -2.37
C LEU A 513 -15.07 12.59 -3.80
N SER A 514 -15.28 11.29 -4.04
CA SER A 514 -15.77 10.79 -5.33
C SER A 514 -16.55 9.48 -5.18
N ILE A 515 -17.45 9.23 -6.13
CA ILE A 515 -18.13 7.95 -6.35
C ILE A 515 -18.08 7.69 -7.85
N GLU A 516 -17.31 6.68 -8.27
CA GLU A 516 -17.05 6.41 -9.69
C GLU A 516 -17.37 4.96 -10.05
N PRO A 517 -17.87 4.68 -11.27
CA PRO A 517 -18.03 3.32 -11.75
C PRO A 517 -16.68 2.59 -11.86
N ALA A 518 -16.53 1.48 -11.15
CA ALA A 518 -15.36 0.60 -11.25
C ALA A 518 -15.50 -0.45 -12.35
N ALA A 519 -16.74 -0.73 -12.76
CA ALA A 519 -17.09 -1.58 -13.89
C ALA A 519 -18.29 -0.99 -14.65
N GLU A 520 -18.66 -1.63 -15.75
CA GLU A 520 -19.88 -1.27 -16.49
C GLU A 520 -21.12 -1.41 -15.60
N LEU A 521 -21.94 -0.36 -15.52
CA LEU A 521 -23.16 -0.38 -14.72
C LEU A 521 -24.34 -0.82 -15.59
N ILE A 522 -24.89 -2.00 -15.30
CA ILE A 522 -25.96 -2.64 -16.07
C ILE A 522 -27.20 -2.79 -15.17
N GLY A 523 -28.36 -2.36 -15.64
CA GLY A 523 -29.61 -2.49 -14.90
C GLY A 523 -29.92 -3.93 -14.51
N LYS A 524 -30.39 -4.13 -13.28
CA LYS A 524 -30.63 -5.44 -12.63
C LYS A 524 -29.38 -6.30 -12.40
N ALA A 525 -28.17 -5.76 -12.54
CA ALA A 525 -26.95 -6.40 -12.04
C ALA A 525 -26.42 -5.65 -10.80
N PRO A 526 -25.55 -6.28 -9.99
CA PRO A 526 -24.79 -5.57 -8.96
C PRO A 526 -23.98 -4.41 -9.55
N LEU A 527 -23.81 -3.34 -8.78
CA LEU A 527 -23.02 -2.18 -9.15
C LEU A 527 -21.63 -2.29 -8.52
N TYR A 528 -20.58 -2.06 -9.30
CA TYR A 528 -19.23 -1.90 -8.76
C TYR A 528 -18.89 -0.41 -8.77
N LEU A 529 -18.86 0.20 -7.58
CA LEU A 529 -18.53 1.61 -7.41
C LEU A 529 -17.28 1.75 -6.57
N THR A 530 -16.34 2.55 -7.05
CA THR A 530 -15.20 3.01 -6.26
C THR A 530 -15.58 4.29 -5.55
N VAL A 531 -15.50 4.29 -4.22
CA VAL A 531 -15.78 5.47 -3.40
C VAL A 531 -14.48 5.95 -2.78
N ALA A 532 -14.19 7.24 -2.94
CA ALA A 532 -13.12 7.92 -2.24
C ALA A 532 -13.69 8.72 -1.06
N VAL A 533 -13.14 8.52 0.13
CA VAL A 533 -13.51 9.23 1.34
C VAL A 533 -12.28 9.88 1.96
N GLN A 534 -12.44 11.08 2.49
CA GLN A 534 -11.53 11.61 3.50
C GLN A 534 -12.18 11.31 4.85
N ASP A 535 -11.69 10.29 5.56
CA ASP A 535 -12.24 9.89 6.85
C ASP A 535 -11.48 10.59 7.97
N ASP A 536 -12.08 11.56 8.64
CA ASP A 536 -11.45 12.26 9.77
C ASP A 536 -11.42 11.38 11.04
N SER A 537 -12.03 10.19 10.99
CA SER A 537 -12.17 9.31 12.13
C SER A 537 -10.94 8.44 12.34
N HIS A 538 -10.34 8.54 13.53
CA HIS A 538 -9.35 7.57 13.95
C HIS A 538 -10.06 6.22 14.19
N ARG A 539 -9.78 5.25 13.31
CA ARG A 539 -10.24 3.88 13.47
C ARG A 539 -9.28 3.10 14.38
N LEU A 540 -9.84 2.41 15.36
CA LEU A 540 -9.10 1.38 16.09
C LEU A 540 -9.10 0.06 15.29
N PRO A 541 -8.06 -0.78 15.40
CA PRO A 541 -8.01 -2.10 14.77
C PRO A 541 -9.26 -2.93 15.04
N GLY A 542 -9.95 -3.36 13.98
CA GLY A 542 -11.08 -4.30 14.09
C GLY A 542 -12.47 -3.70 14.26
N VAL A 543 -12.64 -2.38 14.43
CA VAL A 543 -13.98 -1.76 14.46
C VAL A 543 -14.54 -1.66 13.04
N LYS A 544 -15.45 -2.55 12.63
CA LYS A 544 -16.08 -2.48 11.31
C LYS A 544 -17.32 -1.58 11.34
N ARG A 545 -17.34 -0.50 10.54
CA ARG A 545 -18.55 0.30 10.27
C ARG A 545 -19.25 -0.19 9.01
N ALA A 546 -20.57 -0.32 9.05
CA ALA A 546 -21.37 -0.61 7.87
C ALA A 546 -21.65 0.70 7.11
N LEU A 547 -21.51 0.66 5.79
CA LEU A 547 -21.95 1.73 4.91
C LEU A 547 -23.20 1.26 4.17
N GLY A 548 -24.27 2.04 4.27
CA GLY A 548 -25.45 1.92 3.42
C GLY A 548 -25.28 2.74 2.16
N PHE A 549 -25.92 2.32 1.08
CA PHE A 549 -26.00 3.09 -0.16
C PHE A 549 -27.45 3.30 -0.57
N THR A 550 -27.78 4.54 -0.92
CA THR A 550 -29.10 4.95 -1.40
C THR A 550 -28.95 5.56 -2.79
N PHE A 551 -29.80 5.10 -3.71
CA PHE A 551 -29.83 5.52 -5.11
C PHE A 551 -31.20 6.11 -5.41
N THR A 552 -31.25 7.39 -5.78
CA THR A 552 -32.50 8.07 -6.14
C THR A 552 -32.53 8.33 -7.63
N ASP A 553 -33.49 7.74 -8.32
CA ASP A 553 -33.74 7.97 -9.74
C ASP A 553 -34.05 9.46 -9.98
N THR A 554 -33.30 10.10 -10.88
CA THR A 554 -33.42 11.54 -11.18
C THR A 554 -34.67 11.89 -11.98
N GLU A 555 -35.27 10.94 -12.71
CA GLU A 555 -36.48 11.14 -13.49
C GLU A 555 -37.73 10.78 -12.70
N THR A 556 -37.72 9.62 -12.01
CA THR A 556 -38.92 9.08 -11.34
C THR A 556 -39.00 9.39 -9.85
N GLY A 557 -37.87 9.72 -9.22
CA GLY A 557 -37.76 9.88 -7.77
C GLY A 557 -37.82 8.57 -6.97
N ALA A 558 -37.81 7.41 -7.64
CA ALA A 558 -37.78 6.12 -6.99
C ALA A 558 -36.46 5.91 -6.22
N VAL A 559 -36.54 5.34 -5.01
CA VAL A 559 -35.40 5.10 -4.13
C VAL A 559 -35.08 3.61 -4.08
N TYR A 560 -33.79 3.30 -4.18
CA TYR A 560 -33.22 1.97 -4.07
C TYR A 560 -32.13 1.98 -3.00
N GLU A 561 -32.15 1.00 -2.11
CA GLU A 561 -31.27 0.90 -0.95
C GLU A 561 -30.49 -0.41 -0.99
N ALA A 562 -29.22 -0.35 -0.59
CA ALA A 562 -28.40 -1.53 -0.32
C ALA A 562 -28.14 -1.59 1.20
N GLY A 563 -28.80 -2.52 1.89
CA GLY A 563 -28.72 -2.64 3.34
C GLY A 563 -27.42 -3.28 3.85
N GLY A 564 -26.90 -2.74 4.96
CA GLY A 564 -26.18 -3.44 6.04
C GLY A 564 -24.95 -4.30 5.72
N SER A 565 -24.39 -4.22 4.52
CA SER A 565 -23.19 -5.00 4.18
C SER A 565 -21.96 -4.26 4.70
N ILE A 566 -21.13 -4.98 5.47
CA ILE A 566 -19.98 -4.40 6.17
C ILE A 566 -18.92 -3.99 5.15
N TYR A 567 -18.96 -2.73 4.77
CA TYR A 567 -18.05 -2.11 3.82
C TYR A 567 -17.22 -1.07 4.56
N THR A 568 -16.04 -1.50 5.01
CA THR A 568 -15.20 -0.67 5.87
C THR A 568 -14.11 0.03 5.10
N PHE A 569 -13.92 1.31 5.40
CA PHE A 569 -12.66 2.02 5.18
C PHE A 569 -11.70 1.60 6.31
N ASP A 570 -10.52 1.09 5.95
CA ASP A 570 -9.56 0.37 6.80
C ASP A 570 -8.45 1.25 7.40
N GLY A 571 -8.53 2.57 7.20
CA GLY A 571 -7.55 3.52 7.70
C GLY A 571 -7.60 3.73 9.21
N TYR A 572 -6.44 3.58 9.83
CA TYR A 572 -6.21 3.77 11.26
C TYR A 572 -5.99 5.23 11.65
N TYR A 573 -6.00 6.17 10.71
CA TYR A 573 -5.58 7.55 10.96
C TYR A 573 -6.62 8.52 10.43
N SER A 574 -6.82 9.60 11.18
CA SER A 574 -7.69 10.69 10.76
C SER A 574 -7.17 11.34 9.48
N ASP A 575 -8.13 11.71 8.65
CA ASP A 575 -8.05 12.50 7.43
C ASP A 575 -7.27 11.85 6.28
N LEU A 576 -7.12 10.53 6.31
CA LEU A 576 -6.60 9.79 5.17
C LEU A 576 -7.61 9.81 4.02
N LEU A 577 -7.10 10.00 2.81
CA LEU A 577 -7.84 9.66 1.61
C LEU A 577 -7.88 8.13 1.54
N GLU A 578 -9.06 7.54 1.59
CA GLU A 578 -9.24 6.12 1.36
C GLU A 578 -10.09 5.91 0.13
N GLN A 579 -9.65 5.00 -0.75
CA GLN A 579 -10.39 4.61 -1.94
C GLN A 579 -10.67 3.11 -1.89
N LYS A 580 -11.93 2.73 -2.07
CA LYS A 580 -12.33 1.32 -2.05
C LYS A 580 -13.44 1.04 -3.04
N THR A 581 -13.36 -0.11 -3.70
CA THR A 581 -14.38 -0.61 -4.61
C THR A 581 -15.39 -1.45 -3.84
N PHE A 582 -16.68 -1.18 -4.07
CA PHE A 582 -17.80 -1.83 -3.42
C PHE A 582 -18.68 -2.52 -4.45
N CYS A 583 -19.00 -3.79 -4.21
CA CYS A 583 -20.05 -4.52 -4.91
C CYS A 583 -21.38 -4.25 -4.22
N ILE A 584 -22.27 -3.50 -4.87
CA ILE A 584 -23.50 -2.97 -4.27
C ILE A 584 -24.70 -3.60 -4.98
N SER A 585 -25.56 -4.26 -4.20
CA SER A 585 -26.84 -4.82 -4.68
C SER A 585 -28.00 -4.00 -4.12
N ALA A 586 -28.36 -2.91 -4.81
CA ALA A 586 -29.42 -2.01 -4.38
C ALA A 586 -30.80 -2.47 -4.86
N THR A 587 -31.79 -2.43 -3.96
CA THR A 587 -33.18 -2.81 -4.24
C THR A 587 -34.16 -1.76 -3.72
N ASN A 588 -35.32 -1.61 -4.35
CA ASN A 588 -36.39 -0.79 -3.78
C ASN A 588 -37.17 -1.55 -2.67
N GLU A 589 -38.17 -0.89 -2.08
CA GLU A 589 -39.07 -1.46 -1.07
C GLU A 589 -39.74 -2.80 -1.47
N LYS A 590 -39.80 -3.11 -2.77
CA LYS A 590 -40.38 -4.36 -3.33
C LYS A 590 -39.32 -5.42 -3.62
N GLY A 591 -38.06 -5.18 -3.24
CA GLY A 591 -36.92 -6.05 -3.53
C GLY A 591 -36.46 -6.05 -5.00
N PHE A 592 -36.92 -5.08 -5.80
CA PHE A 592 -36.54 -4.99 -7.21
C PHE A 592 -35.20 -4.27 -7.37
N MET A 593 -34.26 -4.90 -8.08
CA MET A 593 -32.95 -4.33 -8.35
C MET A 593 -33.01 -3.11 -9.26
N LEU A 594 -32.05 -2.22 -9.08
CA LEU A 594 -31.94 -0.94 -9.79
C LEU A 594 -31.99 -1.10 -11.33
N PRO A 595 -32.99 -0.50 -12.04
CA PRO A 595 -33.10 -0.54 -13.50
C PRO A 595 -32.18 0.48 -14.20
N GLY A 596 -32.12 0.45 -15.52
CA GLY A 596 -31.40 1.47 -16.29
C GLY A 596 -31.96 2.88 -16.06
N GLY A 597 -31.07 3.87 -15.92
CA GLY A 597 -31.42 5.27 -15.62
C GLY A 597 -30.25 6.04 -14.99
N THR A 598 -30.49 7.31 -14.66
CA THR A 598 -29.53 8.19 -13.99
C THR A 598 -29.93 8.38 -12.53
N TYR A 599 -29.00 8.09 -11.61
CA TYR A 599 -29.27 8.04 -10.18
C TYR A 599 -28.36 8.97 -9.39
N LYS A 600 -28.94 9.71 -8.44
CA LYS A 600 -28.18 10.35 -7.37
C LYS A 600 -27.76 9.31 -6.35
N VAL A 601 -26.49 9.33 -5.94
CA VAL A 601 -25.93 8.36 -4.98
C VAL A 601 -25.68 9.04 -3.64
N ARG A 602 -26.13 8.39 -2.57
CA ARG A 602 -25.84 8.76 -1.18
C ARG A 602 -25.28 7.55 -0.44
N VAL A 603 -24.31 7.82 0.42
CA VAL A 603 -23.73 6.91 1.40
C VAL A 603 -24.31 7.25 2.78
N GLU A 604 -24.83 6.24 3.46
CA GLU A 604 -25.47 6.34 4.78
C GLU A 604 -24.71 5.50 5.82
N ASN A 605 -24.83 5.84 7.10
CA ASN A 605 -24.20 5.12 8.22
C ASN A 605 -25.28 4.66 9.22
N ASP A 606 -25.05 3.54 9.89
CA ASP A 606 -26.01 2.76 10.66
C ASP A 606 -26.40 3.39 12.03
N ASN A 607 -26.91 4.63 12.00
CA ASN A 607 -27.58 5.34 13.11
C ASN A 607 -26.74 6.24 14.05
N SER A 608 -25.78 7.02 13.56
CA SER A 608 -25.33 8.16 14.39
C SER A 608 -24.92 9.47 13.71
N ARG A 609 -24.38 9.52 12.48
CA ARG A 609 -23.86 10.77 11.86
C ARG A 609 -23.81 10.73 10.32
N GLU A 610 -23.95 11.88 9.66
CA GLU A 610 -23.92 12.05 8.20
C GLU A 610 -22.48 12.23 7.65
N TYR A 611 -22.15 11.55 6.55
CA TYR A 611 -21.02 11.95 5.70
C TYR A 611 -21.33 13.27 5.00
N THR A 612 -20.36 14.18 4.95
CA THR A 612 -20.45 15.34 4.06
C THR A 612 -20.00 14.95 2.65
N TYR A 613 -20.40 15.71 1.64
CA TYR A 613 -20.04 15.42 0.25
C TYR A 613 -19.27 16.60 -0.33
N ALA A 614 -18.20 16.31 -1.09
CA ALA A 614 -17.52 17.33 -1.89
C ALA A 614 -18.47 17.97 -2.91
N GLU A 615 -19.35 17.16 -3.49
CA GLU A 615 -20.38 17.55 -4.44
C GLU A 615 -21.52 16.53 -4.46
N GLU A 616 -22.55 16.76 -5.28
CA GLU A 616 -23.58 15.75 -5.52
C GLU A 616 -23.10 14.74 -6.57
N PHE A 617 -23.06 13.46 -6.22
CA PHE A 617 -22.62 12.40 -7.13
C PHE A 617 -23.80 11.75 -7.85
N GLN A 618 -23.60 11.48 -9.14
CA GLN A 618 -24.56 10.79 -10.00
C GLN A 618 -23.87 9.67 -10.78
N ILE A 619 -24.61 8.60 -11.05
CA ILE A 619 -24.19 7.50 -11.91
C ILE A 619 -25.22 7.23 -12.99
N ASP A 620 -24.75 6.83 -14.17
CA ASP A 620 -25.58 6.39 -15.27
C ASP A 620 -25.50 4.86 -15.37
N VAL A 621 -26.63 4.17 -15.21
CA VAL A 621 -26.69 2.72 -15.41
C VAL A 621 -27.45 2.38 -16.68
N LYS A 622 -26.87 1.48 -17.47
CA LYS A 622 -27.41 1.07 -18.77
C LYS A 622 -28.71 0.28 -18.59
N PRO A 623 -29.57 0.23 -19.61
CA PRO A 623 -30.74 -0.65 -19.62
C PRO A 623 -30.37 -2.10 -19.29
N ALA A 624 -31.30 -2.81 -18.65
CA ALA A 624 -31.13 -4.24 -18.40
C ALA A 624 -31.02 -5.00 -19.73
N VAL A 625 -30.12 -5.97 -19.78
CA VAL A 625 -29.84 -6.81 -20.96
C VAL A 625 -30.57 -8.14 -20.87
N ASP A 626 -30.77 -8.79 -22.02
CA ASP A 626 -31.50 -10.05 -22.17
C ASP A 626 -30.60 -11.30 -22.26
N TYR A 627 -29.31 -11.16 -21.93
CA TYR A 627 -28.33 -12.25 -21.90
C TYR A 627 -27.65 -12.35 -20.52
N PRO A 628 -27.02 -13.50 -20.18
CA PRO A 628 -26.32 -13.69 -18.91
C PRO A 628 -25.16 -12.70 -18.69
N ILE A 629 -25.13 -12.03 -17.53
CA ILE A 629 -23.95 -11.28 -17.04
C ILE A 629 -23.23 -12.11 -15.99
N LEU A 630 -21.93 -12.33 -16.18
CA LEU A 630 -21.11 -13.19 -15.34
C LEU A 630 -20.24 -12.39 -14.37
N ASP A 631 -20.11 -12.93 -13.16
CA ASP A 631 -19.36 -12.35 -12.06
C ASP A 631 -18.73 -13.46 -11.21
N SER A 632 -17.55 -13.20 -10.64
CA SER A 632 -16.89 -14.07 -9.68
C SER A 632 -15.82 -13.29 -8.91
N ALA A 633 -15.59 -13.67 -7.65
CA ALA A 633 -14.43 -13.20 -6.88
C ALA A 633 -13.10 -13.75 -7.43
N LYS A 634 -13.17 -14.85 -8.19
CA LYS A 634 -12.02 -15.52 -8.81
C LYS A 634 -12.25 -15.64 -10.30
N ASP A 635 -11.37 -15.07 -11.10
CA ASP A 635 -11.52 -15.05 -12.56
C ASP A 635 -11.36 -16.46 -13.14
N LEU A 636 -10.15 -17.03 -13.04
CA LEU A 636 -9.82 -18.36 -13.55
C LEU A 636 -8.70 -19.00 -12.73
N TYR A 637 -8.89 -20.24 -12.27
CA TYR A 637 -7.96 -20.90 -11.35
C TYR A 637 -7.58 -22.32 -11.78
N SER A 638 -6.32 -22.65 -11.56
CA SER A 638 -5.78 -24.00 -11.50
C SER A 638 -5.74 -24.50 -10.06
N GLU A 639 -6.30 -25.69 -9.84
CA GLU A 639 -6.24 -26.42 -8.57
C GLU A 639 -4.99 -27.32 -8.44
N LYS A 640 -4.36 -27.69 -9.56
CA LYS A 640 -3.35 -28.76 -9.57
C LYS A 640 -1.90 -28.26 -9.48
N SER A 641 -1.62 -27.11 -10.08
CA SER A 641 -0.26 -26.56 -10.15
C SER A 641 -0.30 -25.10 -10.61
N THR A 642 0.67 -24.31 -10.15
CA THR A 642 1.00 -23.00 -10.72
C THR A 642 2.18 -23.07 -11.69
N THR A 643 2.84 -24.22 -11.83
CA THR A 643 3.93 -24.45 -12.79
C THR A 643 3.55 -25.54 -13.77
N TYR A 644 3.68 -25.24 -15.06
CA TYR A 644 3.37 -26.12 -16.17
C TYR A 644 4.55 -26.22 -17.13
N TYR A 645 4.69 -27.37 -17.76
CA TYR A 645 5.67 -27.58 -18.82
C TYR A 645 4.99 -27.61 -20.18
N TRP A 646 5.72 -27.36 -21.26
CA TRP A 646 5.24 -27.71 -22.59
C TRP A 646 4.75 -29.16 -22.63
N GLY A 647 3.56 -29.39 -23.19
CA GLY A 647 2.89 -30.69 -23.21
C GLY A 647 1.94 -30.95 -22.02
N SER A 648 1.87 -30.05 -21.05
CA SER A 648 1.01 -30.24 -19.86
C SER A 648 -0.45 -29.94 -20.18
N LYS A 649 -1.37 -30.75 -19.61
CA LYS A 649 -2.79 -30.40 -19.55
C LYS A 649 -3.01 -29.39 -18.41
N VAL A 650 -3.43 -28.18 -18.75
CA VAL A 650 -3.80 -27.17 -17.75
C VAL A 650 -5.27 -27.35 -17.42
N TRP A 651 -5.55 -27.74 -16.17
CA TRP A 651 -6.91 -27.87 -15.66
C TRP A 651 -7.29 -26.58 -14.96
N LEU A 652 -8.29 -25.90 -15.51
CA LEU A 652 -8.80 -24.64 -15.01
C LEU A 652 -10.24 -24.82 -14.56
N TRP A 653 -10.68 -23.99 -13.63
CA TRP A 653 -12.08 -23.90 -13.25
C TRP A 653 -12.44 -22.46 -12.97
N ASN A 654 -13.72 -22.15 -13.10
CA ASN A 654 -14.29 -20.93 -12.59
C ASN A 654 -15.71 -21.16 -12.04
N ARG A 655 -16.26 -20.16 -11.36
CA ARG A 655 -17.62 -20.17 -10.82
C ARG A 655 -18.56 -19.16 -11.47
N ALA A 656 -18.08 -18.35 -12.42
CA ALA A 656 -18.89 -17.29 -13.00
C ALA A 656 -20.07 -17.83 -13.83
N ALA A 657 -19.94 -19.03 -14.40
CA ALA A 657 -21.03 -19.70 -15.12
C ALA A 657 -22.09 -20.34 -14.19
N ARG A 658 -21.87 -20.35 -12.87
CA ARG A 658 -22.78 -21.04 -11.93
C ARG A 658 -24.14 -20.37 -11.91
N ASN A 659 -24.15 -19.05 -11.83
CA ASN A 659 -25.35 -18.22 -11.95
C ASN A 659 -24.94 -16.88 -12.58
N SER A 660 -25.79 -16.34 -13.43
CA SER A 660 -25.65 -14.95 -13.86
C SER A 660 -26.15 -14.00 -12.77
N VAL A 661 -25.47 -12.87 -12.61
CA VAL A 661 -25.84 -11.90 -11.57
C VAL A 661 -27.11 -11.12 -11.89
N ASN A 662 -27.49 -11.05 -13.16
CA ASN A 662 -28.76 -10.50 -13.62
C ASN A 662 -29.89 -11.54 -13.70
N LYS A 663 -29.66 -12.79 -13.25
CA LYS A 663 -30.64 -13.89 -13.23
C LYS A 663 -31.22 -14.25 -14.62
N MET A 664 -30.39 -14.15 -15.64
CA MET A 664 -30.70 -14.59 -17.01
C MET A 664 -30.03 -15.93 -17.32
N ASP A 665 -30.79 -16.85 -17.89
CA ASP A 665 -30.30 -18.14 -18.36
C ASP A 665 -29.89 -18.04 -19.84
N GLY A 666 -28.96 -18.88 -20.26
CA GLY A 666 -28.54 -18.94 -21.66
C GLY A 666 -27.20 -19.63 -21.86
N ASN A 667 -26.68 -19.53 -23.07
CA ASN A 667 -25.37 -20.05 -23.43
C ASN A 667 -24.43 -18.91 -23.81
N VAL A 668 -23.16 -19.04 -23.42
CA VAL A 668 -22.12 -18.06 -23.75
C VAL A 668 -20.87 -18.76 -24.28
N ASN A 669 -20.14 -18.10 -25.18
CA ASN A 669 -18.82 -18.57 -25.60
C ASN A 669 -17.78 -17.97 -24.66
N MET A 670 -16.93 -18.81 -24.05
CA MET A 670 -15.92 -18.37 -23.09
C MET A 670 -14.51 -18.55 -23.65
N SER A 671 -13.72 -17.49 -23.63
CA SER A 671 -12.33 -17.48 -24.08
C SER A 671 -11.38 -17.35 -22.88
N VAL A 672 -10.31 -18.14 -22.89
CA VAL A 672 -9.23 -18.05 -21.90
C VAL A 672 -8.06 -17.31 -22.52
N TYR A 673 -7.54 -16.31 -21.81
CA TYR A 673 -6.38 -15.53 -22.22
C TYR A 673 -5.24 -15.73 -21.22
N ALA A 674 -4.01 -15.68 -21.73
CA ALA A 674 -2.78 -15.66 -20.96
C ALA A 674 -1.99 -14.40 -21.33
N LYS A 675 -1.70 -13.55 -20.34
CA LYS A 675 -0.93 -12.32 -20.52
C LYS A 675 0.44 -12.49 -19.90
N SER A 676 1.49 -12.32 -20.70
CA SER A 676 2.87 -12.38 -20.23
C SER A 676 3.11 -11.31 -19.17
N VAL A 677 3.63 -11.71 -18.00
CA VAL A 677 4.01 -10.77 -16.93
C VAL A 677 5.22 -9.94 -17.34
N GLU A 678 6.09 -10.48 -18.20
CA GLU A 678 7.31 -9.81 -18.66
C GLU A 678 7.04 -8.81 -19.80
N THR A 679 6.32 -9.23 -20.84
CA THR A 679 6.14 -8.43 -22.06
C THR A 679 4.80 -7.70 -22.10
N GLY A 680 3.83 -8.11 -21.28
CA GLY A 680 2.45 -7.63 -21.33
C GLY A 680 1.66 -8.15 -22.54
N GLU A 681 2.26 -8.94 -23.41
CA GLU A 681 1.60 -9.53 -24.58
C GLU A 681 0.55 -10.55 -24.14
N GLU A 682 -0.63 -10.49 -24.76
CA GLU A 682 -1.76 -11.34 -24.46
C GLU A 682 -2.01 -12.32 -25.60
N VAL A 683 -2.22 -13.59 -25.24
CA VAL A 683 -2.49 -14.68 -26.18
C VAL A 683 -3.76 -15.39 -25.74
N ARG A 684 -4.70 -15.59 -26.67
CA ARG A 684 -5.86 -16.44 -26.42
C ARG A 684 -5.42 -17.90 -26.42
N LEU A 685 -5.68 -18.61 -25.32
CA LEU A 685 -5.34 -20.01 -25.19
C LEU A 685 -6.36 -20.92 -25.87
N CYS A 686 -7.64 -20.68 -25.62
CA CYS A 686 -8.74 -21.48 -26.18
C CYS A 686 -10.08 -20.75 -26.03
N THR A 687 -11.08 -21.20 -26.77
CA THR A 687 -12.47 -20.77 -26.63
C THR A 687 -13.36 -22.01 -26.49
N PHE A 688 -14.28 -21.97 -25.53
CA PHE A 688 -15.30 -22.97 -25.27
C PHE A 688 -16.64 -22.42 -25.74
N ALA A 689 -17.27 -23.09 -26.70
CA ALA A 689 -18.56 -22.68 -27.23
C ALA A 689 -19.72 -23.21 -26.36
N ASP A 690 -20.83 -22.48 -26.40
CA ASP A 690 -22.13 -22.90 -25.84
C ASP A 690 -22.07 -23.33 -24.36
N VAL A 691 -21.28 -22.63 -23.55
CA VAL A 691 -21.19 -22.90 -22.10
C VAL A 691 -22.52 -22.53 -21.44
N PRO A 692 -23.22 -23.48 -20.79
CA PRO A 692 -24.52 -23.23 -20.19
C PRO A 692 -24.41 -22.38 -18.91
N VAL A 693 -25.35 -21.46 -18.76
CA VAL A 693 -25.55 -20.64 -17.57
C VAL A 693 -27.04 -20.73 -17.19
N PRO A 694 -27.40 -21.23 -16.00
CA PRO A 694 -26.53 -21.71 -14.92
C PRO A 694 -25.85 -23.06 -15.22
N SER A 695 -24.78 -23.35 -14.46
CA SER A 695 -24.08 -24.64 -14.46
C SER A 695 -24.09 -25.27 -13.05
N ASP A 696 -23.85 -26.59 -12.96
CA ASP A 696 -24.13 -27.37 -11.74
C ASP A 696 -23.32 -26.96 -10.48
N ASP A 697 -22.08 -26.42 -10.60
CA ASP A 697 -21.33 -25.76 -9.49
C ASP A 697 -20.06 -25.03 -9.98
N LYS A 698 -18.99 -25.78 -10.29
CA LYS A 698 -17.76 -25.29 -10.92
C LYS A 698 -17.74 -25.76 -12.36
N TYR A 699 -17.52 -24.83 -13.29
CA TYR A 699 -17.27 -25.24 -14.66
C TYR A 699 -15.77 -25.54 -14.80
N TYR A 700 -15.45 -26.81 -15.06
CA TYR A 700 -14.09 -27.27 -15.29
C TYR A 700 -13.76 -27.21 -16.79
N PHE A 701 -12.63 -26.59 -17.09
CA PHE A 701 -12.06 -26.49 -18.41
C PHE A 701 -10.70 -27.17 -18.42
N TYR A 702 -10.29 -27.72 -19.56
CA TYR A 702 -8.87 -27.99 -19.79
C TYR A 702 -8.42 -27.18 -20.99
N VAL A 703 -7.24 -26.55 -20.88
CA VAL A 703 -6.62 -25.93 -22.04
C VAL A 703 -6.17 -27.06 -22.97
N PRO A 704 -6.72 -27.15 -24.19
CA PRO A 704 -6.46 -28.26 -25.11
C PRO A 704 -5.04 -28.24 -25.68
N ASN A 705 -4.32 -27.12 -25.51
CA ASN A 705 -3.02 -26.87 -26.08
C ASN A 705 -1.90 -27.14 -25.06
N SER A 706 -0.80 -27.70 -25.55
CA SER A 706 0.43 -27.99 -24.81
C SER A 706 1.24 -26.76 -24.40
N LEU A 707 0.64 -25.56 -24.49
CA LEU A 707 1.23 -24.26 -24.18
C LEU A 707 2.41 -23.82 -25.05
N TYR A 708 3.05 -24.70 -25.84
CA TYR A 708 4.11 -24.29 -26.77
C TYR A 708 3.57 -23.30 -27.81
N PRO A 709 4.17 -22.11 -28.00
CA PRO A 709 5.55 -21.74 -27.63
C PRO A 709 5.70 -20.86 -26.37
N LEU A 710 4.66 -20.72 -25.54
CA LEU A 710 4.66 -19.82 -24.39
C LEU A 710 5.68 -20.27 -23.34
N GLU A 711 6.52 -19.35 -22.86
CA GLU A 711 7.52 -19.55 -21.81
C GLU A 711 7.51 -18.35 -20.85
N GLY A 712 7.75 -18.59 -19.56
CA GLY A 712 7.75 -17.56 -18.51
C GLY A 712 6.45 -17.50 -17.70
N ALA A 713 6.26 -16.39 -16.97
CA ALA A 713 5.09 -16.19 -16.11
C ALA A 713 3.93 -15.53 -16.88
N TYR A 714 2.73 -16.05 -16.74
CA TYR A 714 1.51 -15.56 -17.40
C TYR A 714 0.36 -15.41 -16.40
N GLU A 715 -0.29 -14.25 -16.41
CA GLU A 715 -1.57 -14.03 -15.74
C GLU A 715 -2.71 -14.60 -16.60
N LEU A 716 -3.56 -15.43 -15.99
CA LEU A 716 -4.73 -16.00 -16.66
C LEU A 716 -5.96 -15.12 -16.47
N SER A 717 -6.76 -14.95 -17.53
CA SER A 717 -8.07 -14.29 -17.45
C SER A 717 -9.11 -14.96 -18.34
N MET A 718 -10.38 -14.82 -17.98
CA MET A 718 -11.51 -15.26 -18.79
C MET A 718 -12.24 -14.06 -19.39
N ARG A 719 -12.68 -14.20 -20.64
CA ARG A 719 -13.69 -13.34 -21.25
C ARG A 719 -14.80 -14.18 -21.85
N TYR A 720 -15.97 -13.58 -22.06
CA TYR A 720 -17.10 -14.25 -22.69
C TYR A 720 -17.78 -13.35 -23.72
N ALA A 721 -18.34 -13.99 -24.73
CA ALA A 721 -19.08 -13.33 -25.80
C ALA A 721 -20.50 -12.96 -25.34
N THR A 722 -20.91 -11.74 -25.66
CA THR A 722 -22.28 -11.23 -25.53
C THR A 722 -22.74 -10.61 -26.85
N LEU A 723 -24.04 -10.30 -26.97
CA LEU A 723 -24.61 -9.77 -28.23
C LEU A 723 -23.98 -8.45 -28.71
N ASP A 724 -23.38 -7.69 -27.80
CA ASP A 724 -22.74 -6.39 -28.04
C ASP A 724 -21.21 -6.41 -27.91
N GLY A 725 -20.60 -7.58 -27.73
CA GLY A 725 -19.15 -7.75 -27.74
C GLY A 725 -18.60 -8.80 -26.78
N GLU A 726 -17.30 -9.04 -26.86
CA GLU A 726 -16.57 -9.80 -25.84
C GLU A 726 -16.36 -8.93 -24.59
N ARG A 727 -16.57 -9.48 -23.39
CA ARG A 727 -16.37 -8.79 -22.12
C ARG A 727 -15.73 -9.69 -21.06
N GLY A 728 -15.04 -9.08 -20.09
CA GLY A 728 -14.57 -9.76 -18.88
C GLY A 728 -15.70 -9.99 -17.88
N LEU A 729 -15.35 -10.55 -16.72
CA LEU A 729 -16.26 -10.61 -15.57
C LEU A 729 -16.63 -9.21 -15.08
N LEU A 730 -17.83 -9.08 -14.49
CA LEU A 730 -18.32 -7.81 -13.97
C LEU A 730 -17.47 -7.27 -12.82
N ASN A 731 -16.96 -8.15 -11.94
CA ASN A 731 -16.10 -7.79 -10.84
C ASN A 731 -14.70 -7.34 -11.32
N PRO A 732 -14.33 -6.07 -11.14
CA PRO A 732 -13.02 -5.56 -11.56
C PRO A 732 -11.88 -6.10 -10.69
N ASP A 733 -12.17 -6.50 -9.45
CA ASP A 733 -11.20 -7.00 -8.47
C ASP A 733 -11.15 -8.54 -8.43
N ALA A 734 -11.64 -9.21 -9.48
CA ALA A 734 -11.58 -10.66 -9.56
C ALA A 734 -10.11 -11.14 -9.48
N GLU A 735 -9.82 -12.02 -8.52
CA GLU A 735 -8.49 -12.58 -8.30
C GLU A 735 -8.04 -13.32 -9.57
N ARG A 736 -6.86 -13.00 -10.09
CA ARG A 736 -6.27 -13.67 -11.25
C ARG A 736 -5.04 -14.46 -10.85
N GLN A 737 -4.94 -15.68 -11.36
CA GLN A 737 -3.82 -16.56 -11.05
C GLN A 737 -2.69 -16.37 -12.06
N ILE A 738 -1.46 -16.26 -11.55
CA ILE A 738 -0.24 -16.36 -12.36
C ILE A 738 0.19 -17.83 -12.44
N ILE A 739 0.47 -18.30 -13.65
CA ILE A 739 1.12 -19.59 -13.90
C ILE A 739 2.49 -19.40 -14.54
N THR A 740 3.43 -20.28 -14.23
CA THR A 740 4.75 -20.33 -14.86
C THR A 740 4.78 -21.46 -15.88
N ILE A 741 5.16 -21.15 -17.11
CA ILE A 741 5.29 -22.11 -18.21
C ILE A 741 6.77 -22.31 -18.52
N LEU A 742 7.21 -23.56 -18.48
CA LEU A 742 8.60 -23.96 -18.72
C LEU A 742 8.73 -24.87 -19.95
N PRO A 743 9.87 -24.84 -20.65
CA PRO A 743 10.18 -25.82 -21.68
C PRO A 743 10.17 -27.24 -21.11
N THR A 744 9.90 -28.23 -21.97
CA THR A 744 9.96 -29.64 -21.57
C THR A 744 11.20 -30.33 -22.15
N GLU A 745 11.70 -31.36 -21.45
CA GLU A 745 12.81 -32.20 -21.92
C GLU A 745 12.38 -33.18 -23.04
N TYR A 746 11.08 -33.37 -23.28
CA TYR A 746 10.57 -34.24 -24.34
C TYR A 746 10.77 -33.57 -25.72
N ALA A 747 11.68 -34.13 -26.53
CA ALA A 747 12.09 -33.58 -27.83
C ALA A 747 11.03 -33.66 -28.95
N ASP A 748 9.97 -34.46 -28.77
CA ASP A 748 9.07 -34.90 -29.86
C ASP A 748 7.70 -34.17 -29.92
N ILE A 749 7.57 -32.99 -29.31
CA ILE A 749 6.36 -32.16 -29.51
C ILE A 749 6.33 -31.58 -30.94
N PRO A 750 5.16 -31.52 -31.62
CA PRO A 750 5.08 -30.92 -32.95
C PRO A 750 5.49 -29.44 -32.94
N LYS A 751 6.40 -29.04 -33.81
CA LYS A 751 6.77 -27.64 -34.01
C LYS A 751 6.38 -27.24 -35.43
N ILE A 752 5.12 -26.85 -35.60
CA ILE A 752 4.59 -26.43 -36.90
C ILE A 752 4.57 -24.90 -36.91
N ALA A 753 5.29 -24.30 -37.84
CA ALA A 753 5.29 -22.86 -38.06
C ALA A 753 4.60 -22.55 -39.39
N ALA A 754 3.75 -21.54 -39.43
CA ALA A 754 3.33 -20.98 -40.71
C ALA A 754 4.53 -20.35 -41.42
N THR A 755 4.56 -20.36 -42.75
CA THR A 755 5.61 -19.67 -43.51
C THR A 755 5.30 -18.19 -43.72
N GLU A 756 4.04 -17.79 -43.56
CA GLU A 756 3.55 -16.42 -43.74
C GLU A 756 2.73 -15.99 -42.52
N THR A 757 2.94 -14.75 -42.09
CA THR A 757 2.21 -14.14 -40.96
C THR A 757 0.91 -13.45 -41.39
N GLN A 758 0.65 -13.36 -42.70
CA GLN A 758 -0.60 -12.88 -43.29
C GLN A 758 -1.04 -13.83 -44.40
N LEU A 759 -2.35 -14.06 -44.54
CA LEU A 759 -2.89 -14.93 -45.58
C LEU A 759 -3.31 -14.12 -46.81
N PRO A 760 -3.00 -14.58 -48.04
CA PRO A 760 -3.51 -13.97 -49.27
C PRO A 760 -5.04 -13.92 -49.27
N ASN A 761 -5.63 -12.80 -49.69
CA ASN A 761 -7.09 -12.58 -49.81
C ASN A 761 -7.90 -12.70 -48.50
N SER A 762 -7.26 -12.55 -47.34
CA SER A 762 -7.96 -12.57 -46.04
C SER A 762 -8.66 -11.25 -45.69
N GLU A 763 -8.50 -10.21 -46.50
CA GLU A 763 -9.01 -8.85 -46.20
C GLU A 763 -10.50 -8.64 -46.54
N TYR A 764 -11.07 -9.46 -47.43
CA TYR A 764 -12.50 -9.39 -47.79
C TYR A 764 -12.99 -10.72 -48.36
N LEU A 765 -13.68 -11.51 -47.54
CA LEU A 765 -14.33 -12.75 -47.92
C LEU A 765 -15.86 -12.63 -47.88
N PRO A 766 -16.60 -13.32 -48.78
CA PRO A 766 -18.05 -13.28 -48.77
C PRO A 766 -18.63 -14.08 -47.57
N LYS A 767 -19.66 -13.52 -46.95
CA LYS A 767 -20.48 -14.19 -45.93
C LYS A 767 -21.34 -15.28 -46.58
N GLY A 768 -21.52 -16.41 -45.90
CA GLY A 768 -22.50 -17.44 -46.24
C GLY A 768 -22.07 -18.39 -47.37
N GLU A 769 -20.91 -18.15 -47.99
CA GLU A 769 -20.32 -19.01 -49.01
C GLU A 769 -19.15 -19.80 -48.43
N GLN A 770 -19.00 -21.06 -48.84
CA GLN A 770 -17.86 -21.89 -48.43
C GLN A 770 -16.57 -21.34 -49.05
N GLN A 771 -15.61 -20.99 -48.19
CA GLN A 771 -14.27 -20.53 -48.54
C GLN A 771 -13.24 -21.61 -48.23
N THR A 772 -12.09 -21.57 -48.90
CA THR A 772 -10.93 -22.40 -48.59
C THR A 772 -9.73 -21.51 -48.34
N LEU A 773 -9.24 -21.47 -47.09
CA LEU A 773 -8.04 -20.73 -46.72
C LEU A 773 -6.83 -21.66 -46.82
N ASN A 774 -5.87 -21.30 -47.66
CA ASN A 774 -4.64 -22.06 -47.84
C ASN A 774 -3.56 -21.51 -46.91
N VAL A 775 -3.15 -22.31 -45.92
CA VAL A 775 -2.15 -21.91 -44.92
C VAL A 775 -0.87 -22.70 -45.18
N PRO A 776 0.19 -22.05 -45.69
CA PRO A 776 1.48 -22.70 -45.88
C PRO A 776 2.19 -22.85 -44.53
N MET A 777 2.65 -24.07 -44.24
CA MET A 777 3.25 -24.47 -42.97
C MET A 777 4.54 -25.24 -43.18
N THR A 778 5.47 -25.15 -42.24
CA THR A 778 6.74 -25.87 -42.18
C THR A 778 6.84 -26.62 -40.86
N ASN A 779 7.29 -27.86 -40.91
CA ASN A 779 7.63 -28.60 -39.70
C ASN A 779 9.09 -28.31 -39.30
N THR A 780 9.27 -27.59 -38.19
CA THR A 780 10.57 -27.21 -37.65
C THR A 780 11.06 -28.17 -36.56
N ALA A 781 10.32 -29.24 -36.27
CA ALA A 781 10.76 -30.32 -35.40
C ALA A 781 11.74 -31.26 -36.12
N THR A 782 12.46 -32.06 -35.34
CA THR A 782 13.39 -33.09 -35.84
C THR A 782 12.69 -34.37 -36.30
N ALA A 783 11.41 -34.53 -35.99
CA ALA A 783 10.59 -35.69 -36.33
C ALA A 783 9.46 -35.30 -37.31
N ASP A 784 9.04 -36.27 -38.13
CA ASP A 784 7.91 -36.09 -39.04
C ASP A 784 6.61 -35.83 -38.26
N PHE A 785 5.83 -34.85 -38.71
CA PHE A 785 4.49 -34.59 -38.19
C PHE A 785 3.48 -35.42 -38.96
N LYS A 786 2.67 -36.19 -38.23
CA LYS A 786 1.46 -36.84 -38.73
C LYS A 786 0.35 -36.64 -37.73
N GLY A 787 -0.74 -36.01 -38.14
CA GLY A 787 -1.82 -35.69 -37.20
C GLY A 787 -2.94 -34.85 -37.77
N ALA A 788 -3.71 -34.21 -36.89
CA ALA A 788 -4.77 -33.29 -37.26
C ALA A 788 -4.32 -31.84 -37.09
N VAL A 789 -4.81 -30.95 -37.94
CA VAL A 789 -4.67 -29.50 -37.76
C VAL A 789 -6.05 -28.91 -37.56
N LYS A 790 -6.22 -28.09 -36.52
CA LYS A 790 -7.48 -27.47 -36.15
C LYS A 790 -7.37 -25.96 -36.30
N ALA A 791 -8.32 -25.34 -37.01
CA ALA A 791 -8.45 -23.90 -37.16
C ALA A 791 -9.70 -23.40 -36.43
N SER A 792 -9.50 -22.48 -35.50
CA SER A 792 -10.55 -21.86 -34.70
C SER A 792 -10.72 -20.41 -35.12
N PHE A 793 -11.92 -20.02 -35.51
CA PHE A 793 -12.28 -18.66 -35.93
C PHE A 793 -13.19 -18.04 -34.88
N TYR A 794 -12.91 -16.79 -34.53
CA TYR A 794 -13.68 -16.04 -33.55
C TYR A 794 -14.03 -14.67 -34.11
N CYS A 795 -15.32 -14.37 -34.23
CA CYS A 795 -15.78 -13.04 -34.62
C CYS A 795 -15.56 -12.05 -33.47
N GLU A 796 -14.78 -11.01 -33.69
CA GLU A 796 -14.45 -10.03 -32.64
C GLU A 796 -15.66 -9.23 -32.16
N LYS A 797 -16.69 -9.09 -33.00
CA LYS A 797 -17.88 -8.29 -32.69
C LYS A 797 -18.97 -9.07 -31.95
N SER A 798 -19.30 -10.26 -32.44
CA SER A 798 -20.41 -11.07 -31.89
C SER A 798 -19.94 -12.18 -30.96
N GLY A 799 -18.63 -12.46 -30.96
CA GLY A 799 -18.03 -13.62 -30.32
C GLY A 799 -18.50 -14.97 -30.87
N LYS A 800 -19.04 -15.02 -32.09
CA LYS A 800 -19.31 -16.29 -32.77
C LYS A 800 -18.03 -17.09 -32.98
N TYR A 801 -18.12 -18.37 -32.63
CA TYR A 801 -17.02 -19.32 -32.73
C TYR A 801 -17.29 -20.33 -33.86
N ILE A 802 -16.28 -20.61 -34.68
CA ILE A 802 -16.30 -21.64 -35.72
C ILE A 802 -15.04 -22.46 -35.56
N GLU A 803 -15.15 -23.78 -35.67
CA GLU A 803 -14.01 -24.68 -35.61
C GLU A 803 -14.00 -25.58 -36.84
N VAL A 804 -12.83 -25.74 -37.45
CA VAL A 804 -12.60 -26.60 -38.61
C VAL A 804 -11.43 -27.52 -38.29
N GLU A 805 -11.65 -28.82 -38.32
CA GLU A 805 -10.59 -29.82 -38.13
C GLU A 805 -10.23 -30.44 -39.49
N ILE A 806 -8.92 -30.46 -39.79
CA ILE A 806 -8.34 -31.07 -40.97
C ILE A 806 -7.62 -32.34 -40.52
N PRO A 807 -8.21 -33.53 -40.74
CA PRO A 807 -7.60 -34.78 -40.35
C PRO A 807 -6.44 -35.16 -41.28
N ASP A 808 -5.55 -36.02 -40.79
CA ASP A 808 -4.51 -36.72 -41.57
C ASP A 808 -3.49 -35.84 -42.32
N VAL A 809 -3.12 -34.70 -41.75
CA VAL A 809 -2.03 -33.85 -42.23
C VAL A 809 -0.67 -34.52 -41.95
N THR A 810 0.19 -34.61 -42.97
CA THR A 810 1.56 -35.13 -42.86
C THR A 810 2.56 -34.11 -43.40
N ILE A 811 3.57 -33.75 -42.59
CA ILE A 811 4.65 -32.83 -42.96
C ILE A 811 5.97 -33.39 -42.44
N LYS A 812 6.89 -33.75 -43.35
CA LYS A 812 8.19 -34.30 -42.94
C LYS A 812 9.05 -33.27 -42.22
N ALA A 813 9.97 -33.74 -41.38
CA ALA A 813 10.91 -32.87 -40.68
C ALA A 813 11.67 -31.95 -41.66
N GLY A 814 11.60 -30.63 -41.43
CA GLY A 814 12.24 -29.61 -42.26
C GLY A 814 11.53 -29.30 -43.60
N GLU A 815 10.45 -30.00 -43.94
CA GLU A 815 9.67 -29.74 -45.17
C GLU A 815 8.47 -28.81 -44.90
N SER A 816 7.95 -28.22 -45.99
CA SER A 816 6.74 -27.39 -45.98
C SER A 816 5.58 -28.06 -46.70
N ALA A 817 4.36 -27.84 -46.24
CA ALA A 817 3.12 -28.25 -46.89
C ALA A 817 2.08 -27.13 -46.77
N THR A 818 1.09 -27.11 -47.67
CA THR A 818 -0.05 -26.18 -47.58
C THR A 818 -1.27 -26.92 -47.04
N VAL A 819 -1.84 -26.43 -45.94
CA VAL A 819 -3.05 -26.97 -45.33
C VAL A 819 -4.25 -26.16 -45.82
N ALA A 820 -5.22 -26.81 -46.46
CA ALA A 820 -6.45 -26.20 -46.93
C ALA A 820 -7.53 -26.25 -45.83
N VAL A 821 -8.00 -25.08 -45.38
CA VAL A 821 -8.99 -24.93 -44.31
C VAL A 821 -10.34 -24.52 -44.90
N PRO A 822 -11.32 -25.45 -45.05
CA PRO A 822 -12.65 -25.13 -45.53
C PRO A 822 -13.51 -24.48 -44.44
N VAL A 823 -14.01 -23.27 -44.66
CA VAL A 823 -14.79 -22.51 -43.67
C VAL A 823 -15.96 -21.76 -44.31
N THR A 824 -17.09 -21.67 -43.62
CA THR A 824 -18.23 -20.82 -44.03
C THR A 824 -18.52 -19.82 -42.93
N PHE A 825 -18.44 -18.53 -43.25
CA PHE A 825 -18.65 -17.47 -42.26
C PHE A 825 -20.14 -17.09 -42.18
N PRO A 826 -20.78 -17.18 -41.00
CA PRO A 826 -22.22 -16.97 -40.85
C PRO A 826 -22.63 -15.50 -40.82
N GLU A 827 -21.68 -14.57 -40.67
CA GLU A 827 -21.95 -13.14 -40.60
C GLU A 827 -20.76 -12.28 -41.04
N ASN A 828 -21.04 -10.99 -41.24
CA ASN A 828 -20.00 -10.01 -41.55
C ASN A 828 -19.26 -9.62 -40.27
N GLY A 829 -17.99 -9.31 -40.40
CA GLY A 829 -17.14 -8.83 -39.31
C GLY A 829 -15.69 -9.23 -39.49
N VAL A 830 -14.88 -8.92 -38.48
CA VAL A 830 -13.48 -9.36 -38.39
C VAL A 830 -13.40 -10.63 -37.56
N TYR A 831 -12.78 -11.65 -38.12
CA TYR A 831 -12.54 -12.93 -37.47
C TYR A 831 -11.05 -13.09 -37.14
N THR A 832 -10.73 -13.46 -35.91
CA THR A 832 -9.39 -13.94 -35.57
C THR A 832 -9.34 -15.46 -35.72
N MET A 833 -8.45 -15.95 -36.59
CA MET A 833 -8.15 -17.37 -36.78
C MET A 833 -6.89 -17.76 -36.00
N GLN A 834 -6.99 -18.82 -35.19
CA GLN A 834 -5.88 -19.46 -34.50
C GLN A 834 -5.81 -20.93 -34.90
N MET A 835 -4.61 -21.49 -35.00
CA MET A 835 -4.42 -22.87 -35.44
C MET A 835 -3.63 -23.71 -34.44
N ASN A 836 -4.00 -24.98 -34.30
CA ASN A 836 -3.35 -25.96 -33.44
C ASN A 836 -3.04 -27.22 -34.23
N ALA A 837 -1.92 -27.87 -33.95
CA ALA A 837 -1.48 -29.11 -34.57
C ALA A 837 -1.44 -30.23 -33.52
N THR A 838 -2.23 -31.29 -33.71
CA THR A 838 -2.33 -32.45 -32.81
C THR A 838 -1.67 -33.67 -33.44
N SER A 839 -0.58 -34.15 -32.84
CA SER A 839 0.10 -35.38 -33.26
C SER A 839 -0.76 -36.63 -33.04
N GLN A 840 -0.76 -37.55 -34.01
CA GLN A 840 -1.28 -38.91 -33.84
C GLN A 840 -0.36 -39.79 -32.98
N GLN A 841 0.91 -39.43 -32.83
CA GLN A 841 1.86 -40.13 -31.96
C GLN A 841 1.79 -39.55 -30.53
N PRO A 842 1.62 -40.38 -29.48
CA PRO A 842 1.61 -39.90 -28.11
C PRO A 842 2.99 -39.37 -27.70
N VAL A 843 3.03 -38.24 -26.99
CA VAL A 843 4.28 -37.69 -26.44
C VAL A 843 4.43 -38.19 -25.00
N GLY A 844 5.08 -39.34 -24.83
CA GLY A 844 5.21 -40.00 -23.53
C GLY A 844 3.92 -40.65 -23.02
N ALA A 845 3.92 -41.10 -21.76
CA ALA A 845 2.91 -42.04 -21.24
C ALA A 845 1.48 -41.46 -21.06
N GLU A 846 1.30 -40.14 -21.01
CA GLU A 846 -0.02 -39.53 -20.73
C GLU A 846 -0.32 -38.19 -21.46
N LYS A 847 0.56 -37.70 -22.35
CA LYS A 847 0.45 -36.32 -22.87
C LYS A 847 0.00 -36.28 -24.34
N VAL A 848 -0.99 -35.41 -24.59
CA VAL A 848 -1.55 -35.15 -25.92
C VAL A 848 -0.61 -34.17 -26.64
N GLY A 849 -0.09 -34.54 -27.81
CA GLY A 849 0.85 -33.72 -28.59
C GLY A 849 0.17 -32.60 -29.40
N THR A 850 -0.65 -31.76 -28.76
CA THR A 850 -1.33 -30.61 -29.42
C THR A 850 -0.56 -29.33 -29.18
N THR A 851 0.01 -28.67 -30.19
CA THR A 851 0.78 -27.41 -30.06
C THR A 851 0.14 -26.28 -30.87
N TYR A 852 0.43 -25.01 -30.54
CA TYR A 852 0.05 -23.89 -31.41
C TYR A 852 0.85 -23.97 -32.71
N VAL A 853 0.20 -23.63 -33.82
CA VAL A 853 0.94 -23.26 -35.03
C VAL A 853 1.55 -21.88 -34.78
N THR A 854 2.87 -21.78 -34.92
CA THR A 854 3.62 -20.56 -34.60
C THR A 854 3.86 -19.72 -35.85
N ALA A 855 4.27 -18.47 -35.64
CA ALA A 855 4.85 -17.64 -36.69
C ALA A 855 6.25 -18.18 -37.07
N PRO A 856 6.83 -17.79 -38.23
CA PRO A 856 8.16 -18.25 -38.63
C PRO A 856 9.27 -18.03 -37.59
N ASN A 857 9.12 -17.00 -36.75
CA ASN A 857 10.05 -16.66 -35.67
C ASN A 857 9.81 -17.42 -34.36
N GLY A 858 8.83 -18.34 -34.32
CA GLY A 858 8.49 -19.12 -33.13
C GLY A 858 7.51 -18.44 -32.16
N SER A 859 7.00 -17.24 -32.47
CA SER A 859 6.01 -16.55 -31.64
C SER A 859 4.58 -17.11 -31.84
N PRO A 860 3.65 -16.88 -30.89
CA PRO A 860 2.23 -17.16 -31.09
C PRO A 860 1.67 -16.48 -32.35
N LEU A 861 0.84 -17.19 -33.11
CA LEU A 861 0.29 -16.71 -34.39
C LEU A 861 -1.24 -16.66 -34.35
N GLY A 862 -1.78 -15.55 -34.87
CA GLY A 862 -3.21 -15.40 -35.16
C GLY A 862 -3.38 -14.59 -36.45
N TYR A 863 -4.29 -15.02 -37.32
CA TYR A 863 -4.64 -14.29 -38.53
C TYR A 863 -5.92 -13.50 -38.32
N ARG A 864 -6.02 -12.27 -38.82
CA ARG A 864 -7.27 -11.51 -38.86
C ARG A 864 -7.86 -11.58 -40.26
N ILE A 865 -9.15 -11.87 -40.35
CA ILE A 865 -9.86 -12.16 -41.60
C ILE A 865 -11.10 -11.26 -41.66
N GLY A 866 -11.20 -10.41 -42.68
CA GLY A 866 -12.36 -9.56 -42.94
C GLY A 866 -13.42 -10.30 -43.75
N VAL A 867 -14.64 -10.40 -43.23
CA VAL A 867 -15.79 -11.01 -43.92
C VAL A 867 -16.83 -9.95 -44.18
N GLY A 868 -17.12 -9.64 -45.44
CA GLY A 868 -18.10 -8.64 -45.84
C GLY A 868 -17.80 -7.20 -45.39
N GLU A 869 -16.59 -6.92 -44.87
CA GLU A 869 -16.09 -5.61 -44.44
C GLU A 869 -14.72 -5.35 -45.10
N SER A 870 -14.52 -4.20 -45.76
CA SER A 870 -13.25 -3.84 -46.39
C SER A 870 -12.26 -3.17 -45.42
N SER A 871 -10.98 -3.48 -45.61
CA SER A 871 -9.86 -3.43 -44.66
C SER A 871 -9.22 -2.04 -44.44
N VAL A 872 -9.91 -1.08 -43.82
CA VAL A 872 -9.20 -0.04 -43.02
C VAL A 872 -9.04 -0.48 -41.56
N SER A 873 -9.90 -1.39 -41.09
CA SER A 873 -9.90 -1.94 -39.71
C SER A 873 -9.04 -3.20 -39.54
N ALA A 874 -8.60 -3.81 -40.65
CA ALA A 874 -8.01 -5.16 -40.67
C ALA A 874 -6.46 -5.20 -40.71
N VAL A 875 -5.78 -4.05 -40.87
CA VAL A 875 -4.31 -3.97 -40.80
C VAL A 875 -3.91 -3.20 -39.54
N LYS A 876 -3.56 -3.91 -38.46
CA LYS A 876 -2.81 -3.32 -37.34
C LYS A 876 -1.37 -3.82 -37.40
N GLY A 877 -0.69 -3.48 -38.47
CA GLY A 877 0.78 -3.49 -38.56
C GLY A 877 1.24 -2.03 -38.55
N VAL A 878 1.77 -1.60 -37.41
CA VAL A 878 2.30 -0.24 -37.10
C VAL A 878 1.39 0.92 -37.51
N SER A 879 0.77 1.59 -36.54
CA SER A 879 -0.05 2.79 -36.77
C SER A 879 0.79 3.92 -37.40
N LEU A 880 0.86 3.99 -38.73
CA LEU A 880 1.43 5.13 -39.43
C LEU A 880 0.51 6.35 -39.28
N ARG A 881 1.07 7.50 -38.91
CA ARG A 881 0.30 8.75 -38.76
C ARG A 881 1.02 9.90 -39.44
N VAL A 882 0.27 10.71 -40.20
CA VAL A 882 0.78 11.97 -40.75
C VAL A 882 0.73 13.03 -39.65
N TYR A 883 1.86 13.65 -39.30
CA TYR A 883 1.95 14.71 -38.31
C TYR A 883 2.88 15.86 -38.75
N PRO A 884 2.48 17.14 -38.62
CA PRO A 884 1.14 17.58 -38.22
C PRO A 884 0.09 17.26 -39.31
N ASN A 885 -1.16 17.08 -38.89
CA ASN A 885 -2.30 16.95 -39.80
C ASN A 885 -3.53 17.61 -39.16
N PRO A 886 -3.95 18.80 -39.62
CA PRO A 886 -3.53 19.45 -40.87
C PRO A 886 -2.10 20.02 -40.85
N ALA A 887 -1.42 20.06 -42.00
CA ALA A 887 -0.09 20.64 -42.15
C ALA A 887 -0.09 21.87 -43.08
N THR A 888 0.81 22.81 -42.86
CA THR A 888 0.95 24.05 -43.66
C THR A 888 2.14 24.02 -44.62
N GLU A 889 3.30 23.53 -44.18
CA GLU A 889 4.53 23.53 -45.00
C GLU A 889 5.07 22.11 -45.20
N SER A 890 5.04 21.27 -44.16
CA SER A 890 5.57 19.91 -44.23
C SER A 890 4.87 18.98 -43.25
N PHE A 891 4.95 17.67 -43.49
CA PHE A 891 4.51 16.65 -42.54
C PHE A 891 5.54 15.51 -42.43
N ARG A 892 5.44 14.73 -41.36
CA ARG A 892 6.19 13.49 -41.13
C ARG A 892 5.23 12.30 -41.07
N ILE A 893 5.76 11.11 -41.35
CA ILE A 893 5.03 9.85 -41.16
C ILE A 893 5.56 9.19 -39.88
N LEU A 894 4.85 9.37 -38.78
CA LEU A 894 5.16 8.74 -37.50
C LEU A 894 4.92 7.23 -37.62
N GLY A 895 5.83 6.41 -37.09
CA GLY A 895 5.75 4.94 -37.13
C GLY A 895 6.47 4.28 -38.31
N LEU A 896 7.20 5.03 -39.14
CA LEU A 896 8.01 4.48 -40.23
C LEU A 896 9.30 3.86 -39.66
N GLU A 897 9.54 2.55 -39.85
CA GLU A 897 10.74 1.87 -39.32
C GLU A 897 11.86 1.70 -40.34
N GLU A 898 11.54 1.69 -41.63
CA GLU A 898 12.50 1.55 -42.74
C GLU A 898 12.23 2.59 -43.85
N THR A 899 13.27 2.91 -44.63
CA THR A 899 13.18 3.81 -45.79
C THR A 899 12.10 3.36 -46.75
N SER A 900 11.06 4.18 -46.94
CA SER A 900 9.89 3.82 -47.74
C SER A 900 9.62 4.82 -48.86
N GLY A 901 9.15 4.34 -50.01
CA GLY A 901 8.58 5.20 -51.05
C GLY A 901 7.30 5.86 -50.57
N VAL A 902 7.23 7.19 -50.69
CA VAL A 902 6.08 8.00 -50.29
C VAL A 902 5.50 8.74 -51.48
N THR A 903 4.21 8.63 -51.69
CA THR A 903 3.48 9.30 -52.76
C THR A 903 2.29 10.07 -52.20
N VAL A 904 2.19 11.37 -52.47
CA VAL A 904 1.03 12.19 -52.13
C VAL A 904 0.15 12.33 -53.37
N MET A 905 -1.14 12.06 -53.20
CA MET A 905 -2.15 12.07 -54.24
C MET A 905 -3.26 13.06 -53.90
N SER A 906 -3.76 13.79 -54.88
CA SER A 906 -4.96 14.61 -54.77
C SER A 906 -6.21 13.73 -54.58
N ALA A 907 -7.33 14.35 -54.17
CA ALA A 907 -8.62 13.66 -54.05
C ALA A 907 -9.14 13.03 -55.36
N THR A 908 -8.63 13.46 -56.52
CA THR A 908 -8.96 12.89 -57.83
C THR A 908 -7.98 11.78 -58.27
N GLY A 909 -7.06 11.38 -57.40
CA GLY A 909 -6.07 10.32 -57.65
C GLY A 909 -4.83 10.74 -58.42
N ALA A 910 -4.67 12.03 -58.78
CA ALA A 910 -3.46 12.51 -59.42
C ALA A 910 -2.30 12.60 -58.40
N VAL A 911 -1.15 12.00 -58.71
CA VAL A 911 0.07 12.09 -57.91
C VAL A 911 0.63 13.52 -57.98
N VAL A 912 0.77 14.16 -56.82
CA VAL A 912 1.24 15.55 -56.70
C VAL A 912 2.62 15.67 -56.04
N VAL A 913 3.04 14.67 -55.26
CA VAL A 913 4.40 14.55 -54.71
C VAL A 913 4.79 13.07 -54.74
N SER A 914 6.04 12.77 -55.11
CA SER A 914 6.60 11.42 -55.02
C SER A 914 8.05 11.52 -54.53
N THR A 915 8.35 10.88 -53.41
CA THR A 915 9.66 10.93 -52.74
C THR A 915 9.94 9.63 -52.00
N THR A 916 11.08 9.54 -51.33
CA THR A 916 11.40 8.51 -50.33
C THR A 916 11.58 9.18 -48.97
N ALA A 917 11.15 8.52 -47.90
CA ALA A 917 11.30 9.04 -46.54
C ALA A 917 11.88 7.98 -45.60
N ASP A 918 12.84 8.40 -44.78
CA ASP A 918 13.35 7.66 -43.62
C ASP A 918 12.52 7.95 -42.36
N LYS A 919 12.82 7.22 -41.27
CA LYS A 919 12.20 7.42 -39.96
C LYS A 919 12.28 8.89 -39.54
N ASP A 920 11.13 9.48 -39.23
CA ASP A 920 10.94 10.88 -38.82
C ASP A 920 11.37 11.95 -39.84
N GLN A 921 11.60 11.58 -41.10
CA GLN A 921 11.95 12.54 -42.14
C GLN A 921 10.74 13.42 -42.51
N SER A 922 11.00 14.72 -42.66
CA SER A 922 10.00 15.72 -43.05
C SER A 922 9.80 15.73 -44.57
N ILE A 923 8.55 15.70 -45.00
CA ILE A 923 8.13 15.77 -46.40
C ILE A 923 7.53 17.16 -46.66
N ASP A 924 8.12 17.91 -47.59
CA ASP A 924 7.66 19.24 -47.98
C ASP A 924 6.40 19.16 -48.86
N VAL A 925 5.38 19.91 -48.46
CA VAL A 925 4.09 20.07 -49.15
C VAL A 925 3.66 21.53 -49.23
N SER A 926 4.58 22.47 -49.00
CA SER A 926 4.32 23.91 -49.02
C SER A 926 3.74 24.39 -50.36
N GLY A 927 4.15 23.75 -51.46
CA GLY A 927 3.67 24.04 -52.82
C GLY A 927 2.28 23.47 -53.17
N LEU A 928 1.63 22.72 -52.28
CA LEU A 928 0.30 22.16 -52.53
C LEU A 928 -0.81 23.16 -52.13
N PRO A 929 -1.87 23.31 -52.94
CA PRO A 929 -3.07 24.06 -52.55
C PRO A 929 -3.73 23.54 -51.28
N THR A 930 -4.45 24.40 -50.55
CA THR A 930 -5.29 24.00 -49.41
C THR A 930 -6.32 22.95 -49.86
N GLY A 931 -6.37 21.80 -49.19
CA GLY A 931 -7.20 20.69 -49.64
C GLY A 931 -6.92 19.36 -48.92
N VAL A 932 -7.69 18.33 -49.28
CA VAL A 932 -7.51 16.96 -48.79
C VAL A 932 -6.73 16.14 -49.79
N TYR A 933 -5.72 15.45 -49.29
CA TYR A 933 -4.79 14.60 -50.04
C TYR A 933 -4.68 13.23 -49.37
N PHE A 934 -4.17 12.26 -50.12
CA PHE A 934 -3.87 10.91 -49.65
C PHE A 934 -2.37 10.64 -49.76
N VAL A 935 -1.76 10.20 -48.67
CA VAL A 935 -0.34 9.86 -48.60
C VAL A 935 -0.21 8.35 -48.60
N LYS A 936 0.38 7.78 -49.65
CA LYS A 936 0.72 6.37 -49.73
C LYS A 936 2.16 6.18 -49.26
N ALA A 937 2.39 5.33 -48.28
CA ALA A 937 3.71 4.91 -47.82
C ALA A 937 3.73 3.38 -47.68
N GLY A 938 4.48 2.71 -48.55
CA GLY A 938 4.38 1.25 -48.72
C GLY A 938 2.97 0.83 -49.17
N GLN A 939 2.33 -0.08 -48.42
CA GLN A 939 0.94 -0.51 -48.66
C GLN A 939 -0.11 0.37 -47.94
N ASN A 940 0.32 1.30 -47.08
CA ASN A 940 -0.58 2.12 -46.28
C ASN A 940 -1.00 3.39 -47.03
N VAL A 941 -2.26 3.78 -46.89
CA VAL A 941 -2.80 5.05 -47.42
C VAL A 941 -3.37 5.87 -46.26
N LEU A 942 -2.82 7.06 -46.04
CA LEU A 942 -3.17 7.96 -44.95
C LEU A 942 -3.85 9.22 -45.49
N LYS A 943 -4.80 9.78 -44.75
CA LYS A 943 -5.39 11.08 -45.09
C LYS A 943 -4.51 12.22 -44.58
N PHE A 944 -4.23 13.18 -45.44
CA PHE A 944 -3.48 14.41 -45.14
C PHE A 944 -4.32 15.64 -45.53
N VAL A 945 -4.42 16.63 -44.66
CA VAL A 945 -5.10 17.91 -44.92
C VAL A 945 -4.05 19.02 -45.01
N LYS A 946 -3.93 19.64 -46.19
CA LYS A 946 -3.14 20.86 -46.39
C LYS A 946 -3.98 22.05 -45.98
N ARG A 947 -3.52 22.81 -44.99
CA ARG A 947 -4.10 24.12 -44.63
C ARG A 947 -3.46 25.21 -45.46
#